data_AF-A0A507B3U6-F1
#
_entry.id   AF-A0A507B3U6-F1
#
_cell.length_a   1.000
_cell.length_b   1.000
_cell.length_c   1.000
_cell.angle_alpha   90.00
_cell.angle_beta   90.00
_cell.angle_gamma   90.00
#
_symmetry.space_group_name_H-M   'P 1'
#
loop_
_entity.id
_entity.type
_entity.pdbx_description
1 polymer ?
#
loop_
_entity_poly.entity_id
_entity_poly.type
_entity_poly.pdbx_seq_one_letter_code
_entity_poly.pdbx_strand_id
1 'polypeptide(L)'
;MSHITLTDSLAILQLVYYSAALLASIWVSARHGLAKSSGWIFLAIFSTIRVVGCSAQISTIISTSDTAVTIATITTFLGISPLLLAALGIISRVYFSMLKAPWRTVFSMGIIKVVQVPAAVALILCIVGATSADSPADITTQATVKVGVAIFLAVLVVLSLLVAGAALWQRRTGAHWEGKLLAVVAASLPILLVRLINSFLLLFSTGFQNFTAKNSTGSVMVEFFMARVEEMVVVLMYLWAGFTHQVVPNNKDTTKRTKREEFKDESARIASRVEKARNKRSANPRPRTCTPPSSSTQVRPPKGNDHTLPRPSSPGLVTSPETTVLAYFMNCFIITSPFEGYLPSLCRGGSLDEHDAFSSATRAAAFATFALRVRNPRYLGTARSNYALSLAKTNAALTSQEDAVLDKTLAAVLLLGLFEALVFQGPRSGESWTAHTMGAAELLRLRGPGQFRSKTSHQLFVQTLTNIRTSCVQRGLPVPSEIIALAAEAKEWIDPRDPTFRLGPIIDRAASIRARAETCPGSEFALEAWNLDREITLLTKSLDQMLHFGIAYEEEASPWSYLGIAYRYPSHRAAKYWNAVRMIRMFVNNLIWDSASLGLKDTGHSHGIDKETTCDPLCNCAFFESLQAEAADNMEMLATDVLGSVPEFLERAEAGKIFRPSARTLIWPLYLIQQFSLCSLTAKTRATAYLYEIANDLNIPYVAQVAQMCELPGFEDTK
;
A
#
# COMPACT_ATOMS: atom_id res chain seq x y z
N MET A 1 36.49 21.04 -49.70
CA MET A 1 35.37 20.57 -48.85
C MET A 1 35.60 19.10 -48.60
N SER A 2 35.48 18.61 -47.36
CA SER A 2 35.50 17.17 -47.08
C SER A 2 34.29 16.51 -47.73
N HIS A 3 34.47 15.33 -48.35
CA HIS A 3 33.34 14.55 -48.83
C HIS A 3 32.58 13.98 -47.63
N ILE A 4 31.35 14.43 -47.43
CA ILE A 4 30.44 13.89 -46.41
C ILE A 4 30.24 12.40 -46.74
N THR A 5 30.62 11.53 -45.81
CA THR A 5 30.49 10.08 -45.99
C THR A 5 29.04 9.64 -45.82
N LEU A 6 28.74 8.41 -46.26
CA LEU A 6 27.42 7.81 -46.03
C LEU A 6 27.13 7.67 -44.53
N THR A 7 28.15 7.34 -43.72
CA THR A 7 28.08 7.29 -42.25
C THR A 7 27.78 8.65 -41.62
N ASP A 8 28.36 9.74 -42.12
CA ASP A 8 28.08 11.11 -41.62
C ASP A 8 26.65 11.53 -41.93
N SER A 9 26.19 11.22 -43.14
CA SER A 9 24.81 11.46 -43.60
C SER A 9 23.79 10.73 -42.72
N LEU A 10 24.12 9.49 -42.31
CA LEU A 10 23.31 8.70 -41.38
C LEU A 10 23.33 9.24 -39.95
N ALA A 11 24.44 9.83 -39.49
CA ALA A 11 24.51 10.48 -38.18
C ALA A 11 23.63 11.73 -38.12
N ILE A 12 23.62 12.55 -39.19
CA ILE A 12 22.75 13.72 -39.32
C ILE A 12 21.27 13.31 -39.34
N LEU A 13 20.91 12.29 -40.12
CA LEU A 13 19.54 11.75 -40.17
C LEU A 13 19.05 11.27 -38.79
N GLN A 14 19.91 10.53 -38.07
CA GLN A 14 19.62 10.08 -36.71
C GLN A 14 19.47 11.26 -35.74
N LEU A 15 20.32 12.28 -35.81
CA LEU A 15 20.23 13.47 -34.95
C LEU A 15 18.88 14.20 -35.14
N VAL A 16 18.43 14.40 -36.38
CA VAL A 16 17.13 15.02 -36.69
C VAL A 16 15.98 14.16 -36.14
N TYR A 17 15.99 12.86 -36.44
CA TYR A 17 14.96 11.93 -35.97
C TYR A 17 14.88 11.86 -34.44
N TYR A 18 16.02 11.67 -33.76
CA TYR A 18 16.05 11.52 -32.31
C TYR A 18 15.81 12.83 -31.56
N SER A 19 16.07 13.98 -32.16
CA SER A 19 15.64 15.28 -31.60
C SER A 19 14.11 15.39 -31.55
N ALA A 20 13.42 14.98 -32.62
CA ALA A 20 11.96 14.93 -32.65
C ALA A 20 11.40 13.85 -31.70
N ALA A 21 12.02 12.66 -31.67
CA ALA A 21 11.64 11.57 -30.76
C ALA A 21 11.88 11.92 -29.29
N LEU A 22 12.89 12.74 -28.97
CA LEU A 22 13.15 13.24 -27.61
C LEU A 22 12.01 14.16 -27.14
N LEU A 23 11.60 15.12 -27.95
CA LEU A 23 10.45 15.98 -27.63
C LEU A 23 9.16 15.18 -27.45
N ALA A 24 8.90 14.23 -28.34
CA ALA A 24 7.74 13.33 -28.25
C ALA A 24 7.78 12.43 -27.00
N SER A 25 8.93 11.84 -26.68
CA SER A 25 9.09 10.95 -25.52
C SER A 25 9.07 11.68 -24.19
N ILE A 26 9.57 12.92 -24.12
CA ILE A 26 9.39 13.82 -22.96
C ILE A 26 7.89 14.10 -22.74
N TRP A 27 7.16 14.44 -23.80
CA TRP A 27 5.70 14.67 -23.70
C TRP A 27 4.93 13.42 -23.26
N VAL A 28 5.23 12.25 -23.86
CA VAL A 28 4.63 10.96 -23.46
C VAL A 28 4.96 10.62 -22.00
N SER A 29 6.20 10.84 -21.56
CA SER A 29 6.63 10.58 -20.17
C SER A 29 5.98 11.53 -19.17
N ALA A 30 5.82 12.82 -19.51
CA ALA A 30 5.09 13.77 -18.69
C ALA A 30 3.59 13.40 -18.59
N ARG A 31 2.99 12.98 -19.70
CA ARG A 31 1.58 12.55 -19.79
C ARG A 31 1.28 11.27 -18.98
N HIS A 32 2.20 10.30 -18.96
CA HIS A 32 2.00 8.98 -18.32
C HIS A 32 2.75 8.79 -16.98
N GLY A 33 3.46 9.82 -16.51
CA GLY A 33 4.15 9.88 -15.22
C GLY A 33 5.63 9.49 -15.26
N LEU A 34 6.50 10.33 -14.68
CA LEU A 34 7.96 10.20 -14.67
C LEU A 34 8.55 9.08 -13.78
N ALA A 35 7.72 8.20 -13.21
CA ALA A 35 8.21 7.09 -12.40
C ALA A 35 8.98 6.08 -13.28
N LYS A 36 10.08 5.49 -12.78
CA LYS A 36 10.88 4.50 -13.53
C LYS A 36 10.07 3.25 -13.93
N SER A 37 9.04 2.90 -13.16
CA SER A 37 8.06 1.84 -13.46
C SER A 37 7.08 2.17 -14.59
N SER A 38 7.20 3.32 -15.25
CA SER A 38 6.32 3.73 -16.34
C SER A 38 6.64 3.12 -17.71
N GLY A 39 7.89 2.66 -17.93
CA GLY A 39 8.43 2.32 -19.25
C GLY A 39 8.78 3.54 -20.09
N TRP A 40 7.89 4.54 -20.17
CA TRP A 40 8.01 5.70 -21.07
C TRP A 40 9.29 6.53 -20.87
N ILE A 41 9.75 6.71 -19.63
CA ILE A 41 10.96 7.49 -19.35
C ILE A 41 12.22 6.92 -20.04
N PHE A 42 12.25 5.61 -20.31
CA PHE A 42 13.36 4.99 -21.04
C PHE A 42 13.42 5.40 -22.52
N LEU A 43 12.30 5.84 -23.13
CA LEU A 43 12.30 6.42 -24.48
C LEU A 43 13.00 7.78 -24.51
N ALA A 44 12.81 8.59 -23.47
CA ALA A 44 13.49 9.88 -23.34
C ALA A 44 14.99 9.68 -23.06
N ILE A 45 15.34 8.76 -22.16
CA ILE A 45 16.74 8.38 -21.89
C ILE A 45 17.42 7.87 -23.18
N PHE A 46 16.76 6.99 -23.94
CA PHE A 46 17.25 6.47 -25.21
C PHE A 46 17.49 7.58 -26.24
N SER A 47 16.50 8.46 -26.42
CA SER A 47 16.57 9.56 -27.39
C SER A 47 17.69 10.54 -27.03
N THR A 48 17.90 10.84 -25.74
CA THR A 48 19.04 11.64 -25.26
C THR A 48 20.38 10.96 -25.56
N ILE A 49 20.52 9.66 -25.26
CA ILE A 49 21.75 8.89 -25.55
C ILE A 49 22.06 8.93 -27.06
N ARG A 50 21.04 8.81 -27.92
CA ARG A 50 21.20 8.90 -29.38
C ARG A 50 21.55 10.31 -29.86
N VAL A 51 20.89 11.36 -29.36
CA VAL A 51 21.23 12.77 -29.69
C VAL A 51 22.68 13.08 -29.28
N VAL A 52 23.12 12.67 -28.10
CA VAL A 52 24.52 12.86 -27.64
C VAL A 52 25.49 12.06 -28.51
N GLY A 53 25.19 10.79 -28.82
CA GLY A 53 26.05 9.95 -29.65
C GLY A 53 26.23 10.48 -31.07
N CYS A 54 25.14 10.88 -31.74
CA CYS A 54 25.21 11.47 -33.07
C CYS A 54 25.92 12.83 -33.05
N SER A 55 25.74 13.64 -32.00
CA SER A 55 26.47 14.91 -31.84
C SER A 55 27.98 14.69 -31.67
N ALA A 56 28.38 13.70 -30.88
CA ALA A 56 29.78 13.32 -30.71
C ALA A 56 30.40 12.77 -32.01
N GLN A 57 29.67 11.91 -32.73
CA GLN A 57 30.08 11.41 -34.04
C GLN A 57 30.27 12.55 -35.04
N ILE A 58 29.32 13.48 -35.16
CA ILE A 58 29.45 14.65 -36.04
C ILE A 58 30.62 15.55 -35.60
N SER A 59 30.89 15.68 -34.30
CA SER A 59 32.05 16.42 -33.80
C SER A 59 33.38 15.86 -34.31
N THR A 60 33.52 14.53 -34.46
CA THR A 60 34.77 13.93 -34.99
C THR A 60 35.10 14.28 -36.44
N ILE A 61 34.10 14.73 -37.21
CA ILE A 61 34.26 15.24 -38.58
C ILE A 61 34.88 16.65 -38.57
N ILE A 62 34.62 17.43 -37.51
CA ILE A 62 35.03 18.83 -37.35
C ILE A 62 36.37 18.91 -36.62
N SER A 63 36.59 18.08 -35.61
CA SER A 63 37.85 17.96 -34.87
C SER A 63 38.08 16.54 -34.38
N THR A 64 39.25 15.99 -34.69
CA THR A 64 39.69 14.68 -34.21
C THR A 64 39.97 14.74 -32.71
N SER A 65 39.03 14.27 -31.90
CA SER A 65 39.13 14.19 -30.45
C SER A 65 38.78 12.78 -30.00
N ASP A 66 39.73 12.12 -29.32
CA ASP A 66 39.56 10.76 -28.81
C ASP A 66 38.38 10.66 -27.82
N THR A 67 38.11 11.74 -27.09
CA THR A 67 36.94 11.88 -26.21
C THR A 67 35.63 11.82 -27.01
N ALA A 68 35.55 12.47 -28.17
CA ALA A 68 34.37 12.45 -29.03
C ALA A 68 34.16 11.07 -29.68
N VAL A 69 35.24 10.41 -30.14
CA VAL A 69 35.19 9.02 -30.62
C VAL A 69 34.69 8.08 -29.51
N THR A 70 35.24 8.22 -28.30
CA THR A 70 34.88 7.39 -27.13
C THR A 70 33.40 7.57 -26.76
N ILE A 71 32.89 8.82 -26.72
CA ILE A 71 31.47 9.09 -26.45
C ILE A 71 30.56 8.49 -27.53
N ALA A 72 30.91 8.64 -28.82
CA ALA A 72 30.14 8.07 -29.93
C ALA A 72 30.07 6.52 -29.86
N THR A 73 31.18 5.87 -29.50
CA THR A 73 31.25 4.41 -29.33
C THR A 73 30.46 3.94 -28.11
N ILE A 74 30.68 4.52 -26.92
CA ILE A 74 29.95 4.15 -25.69
C ILE A 74 28.44 4.32 -25.88
N THR A 75 27.98 5.48 -26.38
CA THR A 75 26.56 5.73 -26.62
C THR A 75 25.95 4.80 -27.66
N THR A 76 26.73 4.29 -28.63
CA THR A 76 26.27 3.27 -29.59
C THR A 76 25.90 1.97 -28.86
N PHE A 77 26.80 1.42 -28.03
CA PHE A 77 26.55 0.20 -27.24
C PHE A 77 25.39 0.36 -26.23
N LEU A 78 25.29 1.49 -25.54
CA LEU A 78 24.25 1.73 -24.53
C LEU A 78 22.82 1.71 -25.08
N GLY A 79 22.62 1.78 -26.40
CA GLY A 79 21.30 1.87 -27.00
C GLY A 79 20.39 0.63 -26.84
N ILE A 80 20.94 -0.55 -26.54
CA ILE A 80 20.14 -1.79 -26.41
C ILE A 80 19.27 -1.74 -25.13
N SER A 81 19.85 -1.33 -24.02
CA SER A 81 19.27 -1.48 -22.68
C SER A 81 17.99 -0.65 -22.47
N PRO A 82 17.92 0.64 -22.86
CA PRO A 82 16.72 1.46 -22.67
C PRO A 82 15.49 0.93 -23.41
N LEU A 83 15.64 0.38 -24.63
CA LEU A 83 14.50 -0.14 -25.38
C LEU A 83 13.95 -1.44 -24.77
N LEU A 84 14.82 -2.29 -24.22
CA LEU A 84 14.41 -3.50 -23.51
C LEU A 84 13.77 -3.17 -22.14
N LEU A 85 14.29 -2.15 -21.45
CA LEU A 85 13.68 -1.62 -20.21
C LEU A 85 12.36 -0.88 -20.46
N ALA A 86 12.19 -0.21 -21.60
CA ALA A 86 10.91 0.36 -22.04
C ALA A 86 9.87 -0.75 -22.26
N ALA A 87 10.24 -1.79 -23.01
CA ALA A 87 9.40 -2.98 -23.24
C ALA A 87 8.95 -3.62 -21.92
N LEU A 88 9.88 -3.78 -20.99
CA LEU A 88 9.64 -4.34 -19.66
C LEU A 88 8.74 -3.45 -18.79
N GLY A 89 8.89 -2.13 -18.85
CA GLY A 89 8.00 -1.19 -18.17
C GLY A 89 6.58 -1.19 -18.76
N ILE A 90 6.42 -1.40 -20.06
CA ILE A 90 5.12 -1.51 -20.72
C ILE A 90 4.43 -2.84 -20.38
N ILE A 91 5.12 -3.98 -20.49
CA ILE A 91 4.52 -5.29 -20.14
C ILE A 91 4.21 -5.39 -18.64
N SER A 92 5.00 -4.73 -17.78
CA SER A 92 4.74 -4.63 -16.34
C SER A 92 3.40 -3.96 -16.04
N ARG A 93 2.93 -3.03 -16.88
CA ARG A 93 1.59 -2.42 -16.74
C ARG A 93 0.49 -3.42 -17.10
N VAL A 94 0.65 -4.15 -18.20
CA VAL A 94 -0.30 -5.21 -18.64
C VAL A 94 -0.46 -6.27 -17.53
N TYR A 95 0.66 -6.76 -16.98
CA TYR A 95 0.64 -7.71 -15.86
C TYR A 95 0.04 -7.13 -14.57
N PHE A 96 0.35 -5.89 -14.22
CA PHE A 96 -0.26 -5.22 -13.06
C PHE A 96 -1.78 -5.11 -13.20
N SER A 97 -2.27 -4.72 -14.37
CA SER A 97 -3.70 -4.64 -14.66
C SER A 97 -4.37 -6.02 -14.72
N MET A 98 -3.66 -7.08 -15.15
CA MET A 98 -4.18 -8.46 -15.19
C MET A 98 -4.28 -9.06 -13.78
N LEU A 99 -3.31 -8.77 -12.90
CA LEU A 99 -3.22 -9.34 -11.55
C LEU A 99 -4.06 -8.57 -10.51
N LYS A 100 -5.25 -8.09 -10.90
CA LYS A 100 -6.23 -7.43 -10.00
C LYS A 100 -6.94 -8.37 -9.02
N ALA A 101 -6.68 -9.68 -9.08
CA ALA A 101 -7.12 -10.63 -8.07
C ALA A 101 -6.23 -10.54 -6.81
N PRO A 102 -6.79 -10.45 -5.58
CA PRO A 102 -6.04 -10.10 -4.38
C PRO A 102 -4.94 -11.11 -3.98
N TRP A 103 -5.03 -12.36 -4.43
CA TRP A 103 -4.13 -13.47 -4.05
C TRP A 103 -2.77 -13.50 -4.78
N ARG A 104 -2.40 -12.51 -5.62
CA ARG A 104 -1.18 -12.59 -6.45
C ARG A 104 -0.27 -11.35 -6.53
N THR A 105 -0.38 -10.40 -5.60
CA THR A 105 0.55 -9.25 -5.51
C THR A 105 2.01 -9.63 -5.22
N VAL A 106 2.26 -10.70 -4.46
CA VAL A 106 3.63 -11.23 -4.26
C VAL A 106 4.23 -11.71 -5.59
N PHE A 107 3.43 -12.43 -6.40
CA PHE A 107 3.84 -12.93 -7.72
C PHE A 107 4.10 -11.79 -8.72
N SER A 108 3.34 -10.69 -8.65
CA SER A 108 3.58 -9.50 -9.50
C SER A 108 4.90 -8.80 -9.16
N MET A 109 5.18 -8.56 -7.87
CA MET A 109 6.45 -7.97 -7.43
C MET A 109 7.64 -8.90 -7.73
N GLY A 110 7.46 -10.22 -7.62
CA GLY A 110 8.43 -11.23 -8.00
C GLY A 110 8.82 -11.13 -9.48
N ILE A 111 7.87 -11.33 -10.40
CA ILE A 111 8.14 -11.30 -11.85
C ILE A 111 8.77 -9.98 -12.30
N ILE A 112 8.27 -8.84 -11.80
CA ILE A 112 8.80 -7.53 -12.19
C ILE A 112 10.27 -7.40 -11.77
N LYS A 113 10.64 -7.80 -10.55
CA LYS A 113 12.03 -7.74 -10.07
C LYS A 113 12.95 -8.77 -10.75
N VAL A 114 12.46 -9.99 -11.00
CA VAL A 114 13.21 -11.08 -11.65
C VAL A 114 13.72 -10.68 -13.04
N VAL A 115 13.02 -9.80 -13.76
CA VAL A 115 13.47 -9.31 -15.08
C VAL A 115 14.14 -7.93 -15.00
N GLN A 116 13.69 -7.03 -14.11
CA GLN A 116 14.29 -5.69 -13.99
C GLN A 116 15.71 -5.71 -13.41
N VAL A 117 16.01 -6.58 -12.44
CA VAL A 117 17.34 -6.62 -11.81
C VAL A 117 18.42 -7.11 -12.79
N PRO A 118 18.27 -8.24 -13.51
CA PRO A 118 19.25 -8.65 -14.52
C PRO A 118 19.41 -7.62 -15.65
N ALA A 119 18.33 -6.96 -16.09
CA ALA A 119 18.41 -5.91 -17.11
C ALA A 119 19.20 -4.67 -16.64
N ALA A 120 19.09 -4.31 -15.35
CA ALA A 120 19.88 -3.23 -14.76
C ALA A 120 21.36 -3.63 -14.55
N VAL A 121 21.62 -4.87 -14.10
CA VAL A 121 22.97 -5.42 -13.96
C VAL A 121 23.69 -5.50 -15.32
N ALA A 122 23.00 -5.98 -16.36
CA ALA A 122 23.51 -6.01 -17.73
C ALA A 122 23.91 -4.61 -18.25
N LEU A 123 23.08 -3.59 -17.99
CA LEU A 123 23.39 -2.20 -18.33
C LEU A 123 24.65 -1.73 -17.60
N ILE A 124 24.77 -1.99 -16.30
CA ILE A 124 25.95 -1.61 -15.51
C ILE A 124 27.21 -2.31 -16.02
N LEU A 125 27.14 -3.61 -16.33
CA LEU A 125 28.28 -4.36 -16.89
C LEU A 125 28.72 -3.85 -18.26
N CYS A 126 27.77 -3.49 -19.14
CA CYS A 126 28.08 -2.85 -20.43
C CYS A 126 28.65 -1.44 -20.26
N ILE A 127 28.18 -0.63 -19.29
CA ILE A 127 28.78 0.68 -18.98
C ILE A 127 30.22 0.47 -18.51
N VAL A 128 30.42 -0.31 -17.44
CA VAL A 128 31.73 -0.52 -16.80
C VAL A 128 32.74 -1.04 -17.80
N GLY A 129 32.38 -2.07 -18.59
CA GLY A 129 33.23 -2.64 -19.62
C GLY A 129 33.58 -1.71 -20.77
N ALA A 130 32.66 -0.82 -21.16
CA ALA A 130 32.93 0.19 -22.18
C ALA A 130 33.77 1.37 -21.65
N THR A 131 33.75 1.63 -20.33
CA THR A 131 34.63 2.61 -19.67
C THR A 131 35.97 2.06 -19.20
N SER A 132 36.17 0.74 -19.20
CA SER A 132 37.40 0.07 -18.76
C SER A 132 38.27 -0.42 -19.93
N ALA A 133 38.07 0.13 -21.12
CA ALA A 133 38.82 -0.22 -22.33
C ALA A 133 39.80 0.90 -22.70
N ASP A 134 41.06 0.56 -22.92
CA ASP A 134 42.12 1.52 -23.22
C ASP A 134 41.96 2.17 -24.61
N SER A 135 41.25 1.51 -25.53
CA SER A 135 40.83 2.09 -26.81
C SER A 135 39.37 1.77 -27.16
N PRO A 136 38.72 2.56 -28.04
CA PRO A 136 37.37 2.27 -28.53
C PRO A 136 37.21 0.92 -29.24
N ALA A 137 38.30 0.32 -29.76
CA ALA A 137 38.27 -1.00 -30.39
C ALA A 137 38.15 -2.12 -29.34
N ASP A 138 38.85 -1.98 -28.22
CA ASP A 138 38.92 -2.98 -27.15
C ASP A 138 37.59 -3.16 -26.40
N ILE A 139 36.67 -2.21 -26.51
CA ILE A 139 35.29 -2.35 -25.99
C ILE A 139 34.61 -3.63 -26.52
N THR A 140 34.98 -4.10 -27.71
CA THR A 140 34.47 -5.36 -28.29
C THR A 140 35.18 -6.62 -27.79
N THR A 141 36.36 -6.50 -27.18
CA THR A 141 37.12 -7.64 -26.64
C THR A 141 36.78 -7.89 -25.17
N GLN A 142 36.46 -6.83 -24.42
CA GLN A 142 36.13 -6.82 -22.99
C GLN A 142 35.09 -7.87 -22.56
N ALA A 143 35.48 -8.71 -21.58
CA ALA A 143 34.64 -9.80 -21.07
C ALA A 143 33.37 -9.29 -20.35
N THR A 144 33.45 -8.15 -19.67
CA THR A 144 32.32 -7.49 -18.99
C THR A 144 31.21 -7.08 -19.96
N VAL A 145 31.55 -6.55 -21.13
CA VAL A 145 30.59 -6.21 -22.20
C VAL A 145 29.93 -7.47 -22.76
N LYS A 146 30.71 -8.53 -22.97
CA LYS A 146 30.23 -9.84 -23.46
C LYS A 146 29.23 -10.49 -22.50
N VAL A 147 29.50 -10.46 -21.19
CA VAL A 147 28.57 -10.94 -20.16
C VAL A 147 27.30 -10.08 -20.12
N GLY A 148 27.41 -8.75 -20.20
CA GLY A 148 26.25 -7.85 -20.22
C GLY A 148 25.30 -8.15 -21.40
N VAL A 149 25.82 -8.34 -22.62
CA VAL A 149 25.00 -8.68 -23.79
C VAL A 149 24.40 -10.08 -23.70
N ALA A 150 25.11 -11.07 -23.13
CA ALA A 150 24.54 -12.39 -22.87
C ALA A 150 23.36 -12.33 -21.88
N ILE A 151 23.44 -11.50 -20.84
CA ILE A 151 22.32 -11.28 -19.90
C ILE A 151 21.15 -10.57 -20.60
N PHE A 152 21.39 -9.59 -21.48
CA PHE A 152 20.31 -8.96 -22.26
C PHE A 152 19.58 -9.95 -23.18
N LEU A 153 20.28 -10.92 -23.77
CA LEU A 153 19.66 -11.99 -24.56
C LEU A 153 18.74 -12.86 -23.68
N ALA A 154 19.18 -13.23 -22.47
CA ALA A 154 18.35 -13.96 -21.52
C ALA A 154 17.12 -13.15 -21.07
N VAL A 155 17.28 -11.84 -20.81
CA VAL A 155 16.17 -10.93 -20.48
C VAL A 155 15.15 -10.87 -21.63
N LEU A 156 15.59 -10.83 -22.89
CA LEU A 156 14.70 -10.85 -24.06
C LEU A 156 13.92 -12.18 -24.17
N VAL A 157 14.55 -13.31 -23.87
CA VAL A 157 13.86 -14.63 -23.83
C VAL A 157 12.77 -14.63 -22.75
N VAL A 158 13.08 -14.20 -21.52
CA VAL A 158 12.09 -14.15 -20.43
C VAL A 158 10.96 -13.17 -20.75
N LEU A 159 11.27 -12.00 -21.33
CA LEU A 159 10.29 -11.03 -21.79
C LEU A 159 9.36 -11.62 -22.88
N SER A 160 9.90 -12.43 -23.78
CA SER A 160 9.13 -13.13 -24.83
C SER A 160 8.19 -14.19 -24.24
N LEU A 161 8.65 -14.94 -23.24
CA LEU A 161 7.81 -15.90 -22.50
C LEU A 161 6.67 -15.21 -21.73
N LEU A 162 6.92 -14.05 -21.13
CA LEU A 162 5.88 -13.24 -20.48
C LEU A 162 4.84 -12.70 -21.48
N VAL A 163 5.28 -12.19 -22.63
CA VAL A 163 4.37 -11.75 -23.70
C VAL A 163 3.52 -12.91 -24.24
N ALA A 164 4.12 -14.08 -24.46
CA ALA A 164 3.41 -15.29 -24.88
C ALA A 164 2.39 -15.74 -23.82
N GLY A 165 2.78 -15.76 -22.54
CA GLY A 165 1.88 -16.10 -21.43
C GLY A 165 0.68 -15.16 -21.32
N ALA A 166 0.91 -13.85 -21.41
CA ALA A 166 -0.16 -12.84 -21.42
C ALA A 166 -1.09 -12.98 -22.65
N ALA A 167 -0.54 -13.30 -23.83
CA ALA A 167 -1.33 -13.50 -25.04
C ALA A 167 -2.19 -14.78 -24.99
N LEU A 168 -1.65 -15.87 -24.45
CA LEU A 168 -2.39 -17.11 -24.20
C LEU A 168 -3.50 -16.90 -23.15
N TRP A 169 -3.22 -16.15 -22.09
CA TRP A 169 -4.22 -15.78 -21.08
C TRP A 169 -5.34 -14.94 -21.67
N GLN A 170 -5.01 -13.92 -22.48
CA GLN A 170 -6.00 -13.09 -23.17
C GLN A 170 -6.90 -13.91 -24.11
N ARG A 171 -6.32 -14.86 -24.87
CA ARG A 171 -7.09 -15.79 -25.72
C ARG A 171 -8.01 -16.72 -24.93
N ARG A 172 -7.60 -17.20 -23.76
CA ARG A 172 -8.41 -18.07 -22.90
C ARG A 172 -9.53 -17.35 -22.14
N THR A 173 -9.39 -16.05 -21.87
CA THR A 173 -10.30 -15.29 -20.99
C THR A 173 -11.18 -14.25 -21.70
N GLY A 174 -10.96 -14.00 -23.00
CA GLY A 174 -11.71 -12.97 -23.76
C GLY A 174 -11.46 -11.53 -23.29
N ALA A 175 -10.48 -11.30 -22.40
CA ALA A 175 -10.25 -10.01 -21.76
C ALA A 175 -9.54 -9.01 -22.70
N HIS A 176 -10.31 -8.24 -23.47
CA HIS A 176 -9.78 -7.32 -24.50
C HIS A 176 -9.07 -6.05 -23.96
N TRP A 177 -9.24 -5.68 -22.69
CA TRP A 177 -9.10 -4.29 -22.22
C TRP A 177 -7.69 -3.66 -22.25
N GLU A 178 -6.60 -4.40 -22.48
CA GLU A 178 -5.25 -3.83 -22.75
C GLU A 178 -4.52 -4.39 -23.98
N GLY A 179 -5.21 -5.16 -24.85
CA GLY A 179 -4.58 -5.93 -25.94
C GLY A 179 -3.70 -5.12 -26.92
N LYS A 180 -3.94 -3.82 -27.07
CA LYS A 180 -3.12 -2.95 -27.94
C LYS A 180 -1.68 -2.76 -27.44
N LEU A 181 -1.45 -2.66 -26.13
CA LEU A 181 -0.07 -2.57 -25.59
C LEU A 181 0.67 -3.89 -25.77
N LEU A 182 -0.01 -5.00 -25.46
CA LEU A 182 0.55 -6.34 -25.61
C LEU A 182 0.94 -6.64 -27.07
N ALA A 183 0.09 -6.26 -28.03
CA ALA A 183 0.37 -6.41 -29.46
C ALA A 183 1.59 -5.57 -29.91
N VAL A 184 1.74 -4.34 -29.42
CA VAL A 184 2.91 -3.49 -29.75
C VAL A 184 4.20 -4.10 -29.19
N VAL A 185 4.22 -4.54 -27.93
CA VAL A 185 5.40 -5.19 -27.36
C VAL A 185 5.71 -6.49 -28.11
N ALA A 186 4.71 -7.33 -28.39
CA ALA A 186 4.87 -8.56 -29.17
C ALA A 186 5.47 -8.32 -30.56
N ALA A 187 5.04 -7.27 -31.27
CA ALA A 187 5.57 -6.92 -32.59
C ALA A 187 6.99 -6.32 -32.52
N SER A 188 7.37 -5.67 -31.41
CA SER A 188 8.72 -5.11 -31.24
C SER A 188 9.78 -6.14 -30.83
N LEU A 189 9.38 -7.25 -30.18
CA LEU A 189 10.29 -8.32 -29.74
C LEU A 189 11.16 -8.93 -30.86
N PRO A 190 10.64 -9.33 -32.03
CA PRO A 190 11.49 -9.86 -33.11
C PRO A 190 12.48 -8.80 -33.64
N ILE A 191 12.11 -7.52 -33.63
CA ILE A 191 12.99 -6.41 -34.04
C ILE A 191 14.14 -6.25 -33.03
N LEU A 192 13.83 -6.32 -31.73
CA LEU A 192 14.83 -6.31 -30.65
C LEU A 192 15.69 -7.60 -30.64
N LEU A 193 15.19 -8.72 -31.15
CA LEU A 193 15.96 -9.96 -31.29
C LEU A 193 17.03 -9.86 -32.38
N VAL A 194 16.68 -9.35 -33.57
CA VAL A 194 17.66 -9.18 -34.67
C VAL A 194 18.79 -8.24 -34.23
N ARG A 195 18.45 -7.13 -33.59
CA ARG A 195 19.39 -6.22 -32.93
C ARG A 195 20.34 -6.92 -31.95
N LEU A 196 19.81 -7.75 -31.06
CA LEU A 196 20.59 -8.48 -30.06
C LEU A 196 21.49 -9.55 -30.69
N ILE A 197 21.02 -10.21 -31.75
CA ILE A 197 21.83 -11.15 -32.56
C ILE A 197 22.98 -10.39 -33.26
N ASN A 198 22.72 -9.25 -33.89
CA ASN A 198 23.76 -8.42 -34.51
C ASN A 198 24.83 -7.99 -33.48
N SER A 199 24.37 -7.54 -32.30
CA SER A 199 25.25 -7.15 -31.18
C SER A 199 26.07 -8.33 -30.65
N PHE A 200 25.48 -9.53 -30.59
CA PHE A 200 26.15 -10.77 -30.19
C PHE A 200 27.18 -11.20 -31.24
N LEU A 201 26.85 -11.18 -32.53
CA LEU A 201 27.80 -11.48 -33.62
C LEU A 201 29.00 -10.53 -33.60
N LEU A 202 28.79 -9.24 -33.31
CA LEU A 202 29.86 -8.24 -33.18
C LEU A 202 30.79 -8.49 -31.96
N LEU A 203 30.35 -9.25 -30.96
CA LEU A 203 31.12 -9.54 -29.74
C LEU A 203 31.75 -10.95 -29.73
N PHE A 204 31.16 -11.90 -30.46
CA PHE A 204 31.53 -13.32 -30.43
C PHE A 204 31.98 -13.90 -31.78
N SER A 205 31.81 -13.20 -32.91
CA SER A 205 32.27 -13.66 -34.24
C SER A 205 33.34 -12.75 -34.84
N THR A 206 34.59 -13.23 -34.83
CA THR A 206 35.74 -12.53 -35.44
C THR A 206 35.58 -12.31 -36.94
N GLY A 207 34.93 -13.25 -37.64
CA GLY A 207 34.58 -13.10 -39.06
C GLY A 207 33.60 -11.95 -39.31
N PHE A 208 32.65 -11.73 -38.39
CA PHE A 208 31.69 -10.62 -38.49
C PHE A 208 32.32 -9.27 -38.10
N GLN A 209 33.16 -9.25 -37.04
CA GLN A 209 34.00 -8.08 -36.71
C GLN A 209 34.84 -7.62 -37.91
N ASN A 210 35.54 -8.57 -38.55
CA ASN A 210 36.35 -8.33 -39.75
C ASN A 210 35.55 -7.99 -41.02
N PHE A 211 34.23 -8.24 -41.04
CA PHE A 211 33.34 -7.76 -42.09
C PHE A 211 32.93 -6.30 -41.84
N THR A 212 32.50 -5.99 -40.61
CA THR A 212 32.08 -4.64 -40.21
C THR A 212 33.22 -3.63 -40.40
N ALA A 213 34.41 -3.94 -39.88
CA ALA A 213 35.59 -3.08 -39.91
C ALA A 213 36.13 -2.72 -41.32
N LYS A 214 35.65 -3.39 -42.39
CA LYS A 214 36.07 -3.09 -43.78
C LYS A 214 35.44 -1.82 -44.36
N ASN A 215 34.48 -1.19 -43.66
CA ASN A 215 33.79 0.03 -44.08
C ASN A 215 33.24 0.00 -45.53
N SER A 216 32.91 -1.20 -46.01
CA SER A 216 32.34 -1.44 -47.33
C SER A 216 30.89 -0.94 -47.39
N THR A 217 30.39 -0.64 -48.59
CA THR A 217 28.96 -0.31 -48.78
C THR A 217 28.03 -1.38 -48.19
N GLY A 218 28.43 -2.66 -48.27
CA GLY A 218 27.69 -3.78 -47.67
C GLY A 218 27.67 -3.74 -46.14
N SER A 219 28.82 -3.49 -45.49
CA SER A 219 28.86 -3.41 -44.02
C SER A 219 28.18 -2.16 -43.46
N VAL A 220 28.26 -1.02 -44.15
CA VAL A 220 27.51 0.20 -43.78
C VAL A 220 26.00 -0.01 -43.95
N MET A 221 25.54 -0.73 -44.99
CA MET A 221 24.12 -1.12 -45.11
C MET A 221 23.68 -2.07 -43.99
N VAL A 222 24.50 -3.06 -43.63
CA VAL A 222 24.20 -3.98 -42.52
C VAL A 222 24.10 -3.23 -41.19
N GLU A 223 25.00 -2.29 -40.88
CA GLU A 223 24.87 -1.46 -39.67
C GLU A 223 23.61 -0.58 -39.72
N PHE A 224 23.35 0.06 -40.86
CA PHE A 224 22.17 0.91 -41.03
C PHE A 224 20.87 0.17 -40.73
N PHE A 225 20.63 -0.98 -41.38
CA PHE A 225 19.41 -1.74 -41.14
C PHE A 225 19.40 -2.42 -39.76
N MET A 226 20.42 -3.23 -39.46
CA MET A 226 20.45 -4.14 -38.30
C MET A 226 20.88 -3.47 -36.98
N ALA A 227 21.14 -2.16 -36.99
CA ALA A 227 21.46 -1.40 -35.77
C ALA A 227 20.83 -0.01 -35.68
N ARG A 228 20.41 0.64 -36.78
CA ARG A 228 19.83 2.00 -36.74
C ARG A 228 18.34 2.03 -37.08
N VAL A 229 17.92 1.44 -38.21
CA VAL A 229 16.50 1.42 -38.64
C VAL A 229 15.60 0.72 -37.61
N GLU A 230 16.04 -0.42 -37.08
CA GLU A 230 15.33 -1.19 -36.05
C GLU A 230 14.99 -0.36 -34.81
N GLU A 231 15.93 0.47 -34.33
CA GLU A 231 15.72 1.36 -33.19
C GLU A 231 14.62 2.38 -33.49
N MET A 232 14.68 3.01 -34.67
CA MET A 232 13.73 4.03 -35.11
C MET A 232 12.32 3.43 -35.21
N VAL A 233 12.20 2.21 -35.76
CA VAL A 233 10.91 1.50 -35.83
C VAL A 233 10.37 1.18 -34.43
N VAL A 234 11.19 0.63 -33.52
CA VAL A 234 10.75 0.33 -32.14
C VAL A 234 10.37 1.59 -31.36
N VAL A 235 11.12 2.69 -31.53
CA VAL A 235 10.77 3.99 -30.94
C VAL A 235 9.47 4.56 -31.50
N LEU A 236 9.23 4.48 -32.82
CA LEU A 236 7.95 4.87 -33.41
C LEU A 236 6.79 4.02 -32.85
N MET A 237 6.96 2.70 -32.74
CA MET A 237 5.96 1.79 -32.19
C MET A 237 5.61 2.12 -30.73
N TYR A 238 6.63 2.35 -29.88
CA TYR A 238 6.41 2.72 -28.48
C TYR A 238 5.86 4.14 -28.33
N LEU A 239 6.34 5.13 -29.11
CA LEU A 239 5.73 6.47 -29.11
C LEU A 239 4.26 6.40 -29.54
N TRP A 240 3.93 5.68 -30.60
CA TRP A 240 2.56 5.47 -31.07
C TRP A 240 1.67 4.83 -29.98
N ALA A 241 2.19 3.84 -29.25
CA ALA A 241 1.50 3.29 -28.08
C ALA A 241 1.31 4.35 -26.97
N GLY A 242 2.33 5.17 -26.68
CA GLY A 242 2.25 6.26 -25.71
C GLY A 242 1.27 7.39 -26.09
N PHE A 243 1.08 7.65 -27.38
CA PHE A 243 0.07 8.56 -27.91
C PHE A 243 -1.34 7.96 -27.86
N THR A 244 -1.52 6.73 -28.35
CA THR A 244 -2.85 6.09 -28.53
C THR A 244 -3.42 5.44 -27.26
N HIS A 245 -2.58 5.02 -26.32
CA HIS A 245 -3.05 4.43 -25.05
C HIS A 245 -3.65 5.50 -24.14
N GLN A 246 -4.73 5.13 -23.43
CA GLN A 246 -5.36 6.03 -22.46
C GLN A 246 -4.45 6.26 -21.26
N VAL A 247 -4.50 7.46 -20.68
CA VAL A 247 -3.71 7.75 -19.48
C VAL A 247 -4.39 7.07 -18.29
N VAL A 248 -3.71 6.09 -17.68
CA VAL A 248 -4.13 5.53 -16.38
C VAL A 248 -4.26 6.70 -15.40
N PRO A 249 -5.47 7.03 -14.89
CA PRO A 249 -5.70 8.34 -14.29
C PRO A 249 -4.81 8.60 -13.07
N ASN A 250 -3.87 9.54 -13.21
CA ASN A 250 -3.28 10.20 -12.05
C ASN A 250 -4.40 11.01 -11.38
N ASN A 251 -4.98 10.47 -10.32
CA ASN A 251 -6.19 10.95 -9.63
C ASN A 251 -6.02 12.30 -8.90
N LYS A 252 -5.03 13.09 -9.33
CA LYS A 252 -4.71 14.46 -8.89
C LYS A 252 -5.16 15.50 -9.91
N ASP A 253 -5.12 15.20 -11.21
CA ASP A 253 -5.34 16.22 -12.26
C ASP A 253 -6.70 16.10 -12.96
N THR A 254 -7.25 14.91 -13.15
CA THR A 254 -8.68 14.76 -13.54
C THR A 254 -9.58 15.45 -12.53
N THR A 255 -9.34 15.20 -11.23
CA THR A 255 -10.06 15.82 -10.11
C THR A 255 -9.85 17.34 -10.02
N LYS A 256 -8.76 17.90 -10.57
CA LYS A 256 -8.61 19.36 -10.70
C LYS A 256 -9.39 19.90 -11.89
N ARG A 257 -9.32 19.24 -13.05
CA ARG A 257 -9.94 19.72 -14.28
C ARG A 257 -11.46 19.64 -14.22
N THR A 258 -12.01 18.49 -13.85
CA THR A 258 -13.46 18.32 -13.66
C THR A 258 -13.98 19.32 -12.64
N LYS A 259 -13.31 19.48 -11.48
CA LYS A 259 -13.72 20.51 -10.49
C LYS A 259 -13.60 21.94 -11.00
N ARG A 260 -12.64 22.27 -11.87
CA ARG A 260 -12.51 23.62 -12.43
C ARG A 260 -13.60 23.94 -13.46
N GLU A 261 -14.09 22.92 -14.16
CA GLU A 261 -15.19 23.02 -15.13
C GLU A 261 -16.55 23.03 -14.40
N GLU A 262 -16.75 22.12 -13.44
CA GLU A 262 -17.90 22.02 -12.52
C GLU A 262 -18.10 23.30 -11.68
N PHE A 263 -17.04 23.81 -11.04
CA PHE A 263 -17.09 25.07 -10.28
C PHE A 263 -17.38 26.29 -11.17
N LYS A 264 -17.11 26.23 -12.47
CA LYS A 264 -17.44 27.29 -13.43
C LYS A 264 -18.94 27.32 -13.75
N ASP A 265 -19.53 26.16 -14.03
CA ASP A 265 -20.97 26.01 -14.25
C ASP A 265 -21.76 26.32 -12.96
N GLU A 266 -21.35 25.78 -11.81
CA GLU A 266 -22.00 26.09 -10.53
C GLU A 266 -21.89 27.58 -10.16
N SER A 267 -20.75 28.25 -10.42
CA SER A 267 -20.63 29.71 -10.23
C SER A 267 -21.63 30.49 -11.11
N ALA A 268 -21.80 30.10 -12.38
CA ALA A 268 -22.77 30.73 -13.29
C ALA A 268 -24.22 30.50 -12.82
N ARG A 269 -24.55 29.27 -12.40
CA ARG A 269 -25.86 28.92 -11.83
C ARG A 269 -26.15 29.71 -10.55
N ILE A 270 -25.18 29.85 -9.65
CA ILE A 270 -25.30 30.63 -8.41
C ILE A 270 -25.52 32.12 -8.73
N ALA A 271 -24.74 32.71 -9.65
CA ALA A 271 -24.94 34.10 -10.06
C ALA A 271 -26.39 34.34 -10.57
N SER A 272 -26.90 33.46 -11.43
CA SER A 272 -28.28 33.54 -11.94
C SER A 272 -29.36 33.44 -10.83
N ARG A 273 -29.08 32.72 -9.74
CA ARG A 273 -29.97 32.60 -8.57
C ARG A 273 -29.88 33.82 -7.65
N VAL A 274 -28.68 34.39 -7.46
CA VAL A 274 -28.48 35.63 -6.69
C VAL A 274 -29.18 36.81 -7.36
N GLU A 275 -29.10 36.94 -8.68
CA GLU A 275 -29.78 38.01 -9.43
C GLU A 275 -31.31 37.92 -9.26
N LYS A 276 -31.88 36.72 -9.42
CA LYS A 276 -33.31 36.47 -9.18
C LYS A 276 -33.73 36.71 -7.73
N ALA A 277 -32.88 36.39 -6.76
CA ALA A 277 -33.13 36.67 -5.34
C ALA A 277 -33.05 38.17 -5.01
N ARG A 278 -32.12 38.92 -5.62
CA ARG A 278 -32.00 40.38 -5.49
C ARG A 278 -33.27 41.08 -5.97
N ASN A 279 -33.72 40.75 -7.18
CA ASN A 279 -34.95 41.33 -7.74
C ASN A 279 -36.19 40.97 -6.90
N LYS A 280 -36.28 39.73 -6.38
CA LYS A 280 -37.37 39.32 -5.50
C LYS A 280 -37.35 40.01 -4.12
N ARG A 281 -36.19 40.45 -3.63
CA ARG A 281 -36.07 41.26 -2.40
C ARG A 281 -36.46 42.72 -2.63
N SER A 282 -36.14 43.28 -3.79
CA SER A 282 -36.50 44.67 -4.12
C SER A 282 -38.02 44.89 -4.30
N ALA A 283 -38.79 43.82 -4.47
CA ALA A 283 -40.22 43.86 -4.80
C ALA A 283 -41.18 43.80 -3.59
N ASN A 284 -40.70 43.69 -2.33
CA ASN A 284 -41.59 43.54 -1.18
C ASN A 284 -40.99 44.05 0.16
N PRO A 285 -40.96 45.38 0.39
CA PRO A 285 -40.61 45.95 1.69
C PRO A 285 -41.78 45.85 2.67
N ARG A 286 -41.53 45.40 3.91
CA ARG A 286 -42.48 45.54 5.04
C ARG A 286 -41.84 46.36 6.17
N PRO A 287 -42.60 47.26 6.84
CA PRO A 287 -42.01 48.18 7.82
C PRO A 287 -41.72 47.52 9.18
N ARG A 288 -40.89 48.18 9.99
CA ARG A 288 -40.84 48.03 11.44
C ARG A 288 -41.24 49.35 12.09
N THR A 289 -42.05 49.30 13.14
CA THR A 289 -42.39 50.44 14.01
C THR A 289 -42.24 50.02 15.47
N CYS A 290 -41.84 50.96 16.32
CA CYS A 290 -41.53 50.73 17.73
C CYS A 290 -42.23 51.79 18.59
N THR A 291 -42.89 51.38 19.67
CA THR A 291 -43.37 52.26 20.76
C THR A 291 -43.46 51.50 22.10
N PRO A 292 -43.34 52.16 23.27
CA PRO A 292 -43.24 51.52 24.59
C PRO A 292 -44.58 51.51 25.38
N PRO A 293 -44.65 50.86 26.57
CA PRO A 293 -45.93 50.50 27.21
C PRO A 293 -46.28 51.22 28.54
N SER A 294 -47.58 51.27 28.84
CA SER A 294 -48.19 51.51 30.16
C SER A 294 -49.71 51.20 30.09
N SER A 295 -50.46 50.84 31.15
CA SER A 295 -50.15 50.23 32.46
C SER A 295 -51.47 49.78 33.17
N SER A 296 -51.41 48.84 34.13
CA SER A 296 -52.55 48.31 34.94
C SER A 296 -53.59 47.48 34.12
N THR A 297 -54.50 46.63 34.63
CA THR A 297 -54.84 46.04 35.96
C THR A 297 -55.75 44.79 35.68
N GLN A 298 -55.96 43.72 36.49
CA GLN A 298 -55.46 43.25 37.80
C GLN A 298 -55.85 41.74 38.02
N VAL A 299 -55.48 41.14 39.16
CA VAL A 299 -56.13 39.98 39.85
C VAL A 299 -55.95 38.54 39.27
N ARG A 300 -56.21 37.53 40.14
CA ARG A 300 -55.61 36.17 40.27
C ARG A 300 -56.48 35.31 41.23
N PRO A 301 -56.13 34.06 41.64
CA PRO A 301 -55.49 32.91 40.95
C PRO A 301 -56.62 31.92 40.56
N PRO A 302 -56.84 30.66 41.06
CA PRO A 302 -56.05 29.62 41.78
C PRO A 302 -55.40 28.58 40.81
N LYS A 303 -55.08 27.33 41.21
CA LYS A 303 -53.89 26.89 41.98
C LYS A 303 -53.59 25.40 41.74
N GLY A 304 -52.34 24.98 41.95
CA GLY A 304 -51.85 23.58 41.85
C GLY A 304 -50.64 23.49 40.90
N ASN A 305 -49.38 23.63 41.32
CA ASN A 305 -48.54 22.68 42.09
C ASN A 305 -48.18 21.42 41.26
N ASP A 306 -46.91 21.00 41.09
CA ASP A 306 -45.71 21.29 41.90
C ASP A 306 -44.37 21.53 41.15
N HIS A 307 -43.47 22.18 41.88
CA HIS A 307 -42.00 22.22 41.84
C HIS A 307 -41.19 21.73 40.61
N THR A 308 -40.34 22.63 40.10
CA THR A 308 -38.99 22.29 39.58
C THR A 308 -38.00 23.42 39.89
N LEU A 309 -36.73 23.06 40.14
CA LEU A 309 -35.66 24.00 40.54
C LEU A 309 -35.03 24.72 39.32
N PRO A 310 -34.55 25.97 39.46
CA PRO A 310 -33.89 26.68 38.37
C PRO A 310 -32.49 26.12 38.08
N ARG A 311 -32.26 25.71 36.84
CA ARG A 311 -30.95 25.27 36.33
C ARG A 311 -30.06 26.51 36.05
N PRO A 312 -28.80 26.57 36.50
CA PRO A 312 -27.93 27.71 36.24
C PRO A 312 -27.58 27.82 34.75
N SER A 313 -27.66 29.04 34.20
CA SER A 313 -27.38 29.34 32.80
C SER A 313 -25.90 29.69 32.59
N SER A 314 -25.11 28.71 32.14
CA SER A 314 -23.72 28.95 31.69
C SER A 314 -23.68 29.69 30.34
N PRO A 315 -22.76 30.64 30.11
CA PRO A 315 -22.62 31.29 28.82
C PRO A 315 -22.21 30.33 27.71
N GLY A 316 -22.86 30.42 26.54
CA GLY A 316 -22.53 29.60 25.37
C GLY A 316 -21.23 30.06 24.71
N LEU A 317 -20.12 29.39 25.04
CA LEU A 317 -18.84 29.62 24.38
C LEU A 317 -18.91 29.21 22.90
N VAL A 318 -18.75 30.18 21.99
CA VAL A 318 -18.71 29.91 20.54
C VAL A 318 -17.39 29.22 20.20
N THR A 319 -17.39 27.88 20.18
CA THR A 319 -16.22 27.08 19.83
C THR A 319 -15.90 27.20 18.34
N SER A 320 -14.60 27.26 18.00
CA SER A 320 -14.20 27.28 16.60
C SER A 320 -14.47 25.91 15.96
N PRO A 321 -14.72 25.84 14.63
CA PRO A 321 -14.89 24.56 13.93
C PRO A 321 -13.67 23.62 14.08
N GLU A 322 -12.47 24.17 14.22
CA GLU A 322 -11.25 23.40 14.48
C GLU A 322 -11.22 22.83 15.91
N THR A 323 -11.66 23.60 16.91
CA THR A 323 -11.81 23.14 18.30
C THR A 323 -12.74 21.93 18.37
N THR A 324 -13.87 21.96 17.66
CA THR A 324 -14.82 20.83 17.59
C THR A 324 -14.22 19.60 16.92
N VAL A 325 -13.46 19.78 15.83
CA VAL A 325 -12.78 18.70 15.10
C VAL A 325 -11.71 18.03 15.97
N LEU A 326 -10.87 18.81 16.66
CA LEU A 326 -9.84 18.31 17.57
C LEU A 326 -10.45 17.64 18.80
N ALA A 327 -11.53 18.22 19.36
CA ALA A 327 -12.25 17.61 20.49
C ALA A 327 -12.87 16.26 20.14
N TYR A 328 -13.43 16.09 18.95
CA TYR A 328 -13.92 14.78 18.46
C TYR A 328 -12.77 13.77 18.28
N PHE A 329 -11.63 14.21 17.72
CA PHE A 329 -10.48 13.33 17.54
C PHE A 329 -9.95 12.81 18.88
N MET A 330 -9.75 13.71 19.85
CA MET A 330 -9.23 13.39 21.19
C MET A 330 -10.23 12.58 22.04
N ASN A 331 -11.51 12.96 22.08
CA ASN A 331 -12.49 12.40 23.02
C ASN A 331 -13.44 11.35 22.42
N CYS A 332 -13.29 11.01 21.13
CA CYS A 332 -14.11 9.97 20.49
C CYS A 332 -13.28 9.01 19.63
N PHE A 333 -12.32 9.50 18.84
CA PHE A 333 -11.61 8.66 17.88
C PHE A 333 -10.40 7.91 18.47
N ILE A 334 -9.56 8.57 19.27
CA ILE A 334 -8.29 7.97 19.74
C ILE A 334 -8.41 7.06 20.95
N ILE A 335 -9.55 7.00 21.66
CA ILE A 335 -9.71 6.25 22.92
C ILE A 335 -9.30 4.77 22.79
N THR A 336 -9.69 4.07 21.73
CA THR A 336 -9.25 2.67 21.48
C THR A 336 -7.90 2.55 20.77
N SER A 337 -7.12 3.63 20.68
CA SER A 337 -5.86 3.72 19.96
C SER A 337 -4.69 4.02 20.93
N PRO A 338 -3.46 3.58 20.64
CA PRO A 338 -2.29 3.95 21.46
C PRO A 338 -2.06 5.47 21.55
N PHE A 339 -2.52 6.23 20.55
CA PHE A 339 -2.51 7.70 20.53
C PHE A 339 -3.11 8.35 21.79
N GLU A 340 -4.16 7.78 22.42
CA GLU A 340 -4.71 8.37 23.66
C GLU A 340 -3.66 8.50 24.77
N GLY A 341 -2.72 7.55 24.85
CA GLY A 341 -1.75 7.48 25.94
C GLY A 341 -0.77 8.66 25.99
N TYR A 342 -0.50 9.30 24.85
CA TYR A 342 0.57 10.31 24.71
C TYR A 342 0.19 11.55 23.87
N LEU A 343 -0.81 11.47 22.99
CA LEU A 343 -1.16 12.60 22.13
C LEU A 343 -1.68 13.79 22.96
N PRO A 344 -2.51 13.62 24.01
CA PRO A 344 -2.92 14.71 24.88
C PRO A 344 -1.80 15.28 25.77
N SER A 345 -0.63 14.63 25.92
CA SER A 345 0.52 15.24 26.60
C SER A 345 1.40 16.01 25.61
N LEU A 346 1.68 15.45 24.42
CA LEU A 346 2.39 16.17 23.35
C LEU A 346 1.66 17.46 22.93
N CYS A 347 0.33 17.44 22.81
CA CYS A 347 -0.48 18.63 22.50
C CYS A 347 -0.65 19.62 23.69
N ARG A 348 -0.03 19.37 24.84
CA ARG A 348 0.04 20.31 25.98
C ARG A 348 1.47 20.78 26.28
N GLY A 349 2.50 20.06 25.81
CA GLY A 349 3.92 20.43 25.96
C GLY A 349 4.43 21.47 24.96
N GLY A 350 3.63 21.81 23.96
CA GLY A 350 3.84 22.94 23.04
C GLY A 350 2.48 23.45 22.56
N SER A 351 2.39 24.67 22.02
CA SER A 351 1.10 25.17 21.55
C SER A 351 0.70 24.43 20.27
N LEU A 352 -0.59 24.08 20.14
CA LEU A 352 -1.15 23.64 18.86
C LEU A 352 -1.12 24.76 17.80
N ASP A 353 -0.87 26.02 18.18
CA ASP A 353 -0.61 27.11 17.22
C ASP A 353 0.74 26.93 16.50
N GLU A 354 1.67 26.13 17.05
CA GLU A 354 2.91 25.77 16.38
C GLU A 354 2.60 25.08 15.05
N HIS A 355 3.02 25.70 13.96
CA HIS A 355 2.95 25.09 12.63
C HIS A 355 4.10 24.10 12.42
N ASP A 356 4.30 23.16 13.35
CA ASP A 356 5.30 22.10 13.23
C ASP A 356 4.76 20.86 12.47
N ALA A 357 5.59 19.83 12.32
CA ALA A 357 5.21 18.59 11.63
C ALA A 357 4.08 17.84 12.37
N PHE A 358 4.17 17.81 13.70
CA PHE A 358 3.30 17.05 14.61
C PHE A 358 1.88 17.62 14.71
N SER A 359 1.76 18.93 14.90
CA SER A 359 0.47 19.64 14.97
C SER A 359 -0.22 19.66 13.61
N SER A 360 0.57 19.73 12.51
CA SER A 360 0.06 19.52 11.15
C SER A 360 -0.47 18.09 10.95
N ALA A 361 0.24 17.06 11.44
CA ALA A 361 -0.21 15.66 11.35
C ALA A 361 -1.48 15.41 12.17
N THR A 362 -1.52 15.97 13.38
CA THR A 362 -2.67 15.89 14.31
C THR A 362 -3.91 16.51 13.68
N ARG A 363 -3.78 17.71 13.08
CA ARG A 363 -4.85 18.33 12.29
C ARG A 363 -5.28 17.47 11.10
N ALA A 364 -4.32 16.90 10.35
CA ALA A 364 -4.64 16.05 9.21
C ALA A 364 -5.52 14.86 9.61
N ALA A 365 -5.13 14.11 10.65
CA ALA A 365 -5.90 12.98 11.17
C ALA A 365 -7.25 13.41 11.77
N ALA A 366 -7.30 14.51 12.53
CA ALA A 366 -8.54 15.03 13.11
C ALA A 366 -9.55 15.47 12.03
N PHE A 367 -9.12 16.28 11.05
CA PHE A 367 -10.00 16.71 9.95
C PHE A 367 -10.41 15.54 9.05
N ALA A 368 -9.57 14.52 8.85
CA ALA A 368 -9.94 13.32 8.09
C ALA A 368 -11.00 12.48 8.80
N THR A 369 -10.80 12.18 10.10
CA THR A 369 -11.77 11.40 10.90
C THR A 369 -13.10 12.13 11.08
N PHE A 370 -13.08 13.44 11.26
CA PHE A 370 -14.30 14.25 11.30
C PHE A 370 -15.03 14.28 9.94
N ALA A 371 -14.29 14.41 8.82
CA ALA A 371 -14.88 14.38 7.48
C ALA A 371 -15.65 13.08 7.18
N LEU A 372 -15.16 11.94 7.68
CA LEU A 372 -15.88 10.66 7.61
C LEU A 372 -17.18 10.73 8.42
N ARG A 373 -17.11 11.11 9.71
CA ARG A 373 -18.28 11.16 10.62
C ARG A 373 -19.39 12.09 10.14
N VAL A 374 -19.06 13.29 9.67
CA VAL A 374 -20.08 14.28 9.21
C VAL A 374 -20.35 14.22 7.70
N ARG A 375 -19.79 13.21 7.00
CA ARG A 375 -19.94 12.94 5.56
C ARG A 375 -19.69 14.17 4.64
N ASN A 376 -18.88 15.14 5.08
CA ASN A 376 -18.69 16.42 4.38
C ASN A 376 -17.27 16.55 3.77
N PRO A 377 -17.14 16.63 2.43
CA PRO A 377 -15.84 16.62 1.75
C PRO A 377 -15.01 17.90 1.94
N ARG A 378 -15.57 18.98 2.50
CA ARG A 378 -14.80 20.21 2.79
C ARG A 378 -13.71 19.96 3.83
N TYR A 379 -14.04 19.25 4.92
CA TYR A 379 -13.07 18.90 5.95
C TYR A 379 -11.96 17.98 5.42
N LEU A 380 -12.27 17.08 4.47
CA LEU A 380 -11.26 16.26 3.79
C LEU A 380 -10.31 17.09 2.91
N GLY A 381 -10.74 18.26 2.42
CA GLY A 381 -9.87 19.25 1.80
C GLY A 381 -8.85 19.80 2.79
N THR A 382 -9.33 20.33 3.93
CA THR A 382 -8.48 20.82 5.03
C THR A 382 -7.51 19.75 5.54
N ALA A 383 -7.99 18.51 5.67
CA ALA A 383 -7.19 17.36 6.10
C ALA A 383 -6.02 17.09 5.13
N ARG A 384 -6.27 17.10 3.82
CA ARG A 384 -5.25 16.90 2.78
C ARG A 384 -4.22 18.02 2.71
N SER A 385 -4.61 19.27 2.95
CA SER A 385 -3.67 20.39 3.06
C SER A 385 -2.75 20.26 4.28
N ASN A 386 -3.31 19.88 5.44
CA ASN A 386 -2.53 19.64 6.66
C ASN A 386 -1.60 18.42 6.53
N TYR A 387 -2.05 17.34 5.88
CA TYR A 387 -1.22 16.18 5.54
C TYR A 387 -0.01 16.57 4.67
N ALA A 388 -0.23 17.36 3.60
CA ALA A 388 0.85 17.79 2.72
C ALA A 388 1.85 18.71 3.42
N LEU A 389 1.36 19.62 4.29
CA LEU A 389 2.19 20.49 5.12
C LEU A 389 3.01 19.69 6.16
N SER A 390 2.38 18.70 6.79
CA SER A 390 3.01 17.80 7.75
C SER A 390 4.12 16.98 7.07
N LEU A 391 3.83 16.30 5.96
CA LEU A 391 4.79 15.49 5.22
C LEU A 391 6.02 16.31 4.78
N ALA A 392 5.82 17.55 4.32
CA ALA A 392 6.94 18.44 3.97
C ALA A 392 7.82 18.80 5.20
N LYS A 393 7.20 19.00 6.37
CA LYS A 393 7.91 19.36 7.61
C LYS A 393 8.55 18.16 8.30
N THR A 394 7.94 16.98 8.24
CA THR A 394 8.57 15.70 8.62
C THR A 394 9.80 15.46 7.77
N ASN A 395 9.70 15.60 6.44
CA ASN A 395 10.86 15.45 5.55
C ASN A 395 11.98 16.47 5.85
N ALA A 396 11.64 17.69 6.25
CA ALA A 396 12.64 18.67 6.69
C ALA A 396 13.30 18.27 8.03
N ALA A 397 12.52 17.88 9.04
CA ALA A 397 13.04 17.38 10.32
C ALA A 397 13.95 16.16 10.15
N LEU A 398 13.64 15.26 9.20
CA LEU A 398 14.48 14.10 8.87
C LEU A 398 15.83 14.45 8.20
N THR A 399 16.10 15.72 7.86
CA THR A 399 17.45 16.16 7.42
C THR A 399 18.37 16.57 8.57
N SER A 400 17.83 16.73 9.78
CA SER A 400 18.55 17.09 11.00
C SER A 400 18.60 15.90 11.94
N GLN A 401 19.80 15.52 12.42
CA GLN A 401 19.95 14.39 13.34
C GLN A 401 19.27 14.66 14.69
N GLU A 402 19.19 15.93 15.11
CA GLU A 402 18.52 16.36 16.35
C GLU A 402 16.99 16.31 16.20
N ASP A 403 16.44 16.88 15.12
CA ASP A 403 14.99 16.90 14.91
C ASP A 403 14.41 15.52 14.57
N ALA A 404 15.19 14.66 13.89
CA ALA A 404 14.78 13.30 13.55
C ALA A 404 14.45 12.44 14.79
N VAL A 405 15.18 12.61 15.89
CA VAL A 405 15.03 11.77 17.10
C VAL A 405 13.91 12.23 18.04
N LEU A 406 13.26 13.36 17.78
CA LEU A 406 12.21 13.92 18.66
C LEU A 406 10.94 13.07 18.70
N ASP A 407 10.32 12.99 19.88
CA ASP A 407 9.00 12.36 20.11
C ASP A 407 7.93 12.92 19.15
N LYS A 408 7.94 14.23 18.91
CA LYS A 408 7.07 14.92 17.93
C LYS A 408 7.25 14.38 16.51
N THR A 409 8.48 14.09 16.07
CA THR A 409 8.78 13.63 14.71
C THR A 409 8.27 12.21 14.48
N LEU A 410 8.53 11.29 15.41
CA LEU A 410 7.98 9.93 15.36
C LEU A 410 6.45 9.93 15.47
N ALA A 411 5.87 10.77 16.35
CA ALA A 411 4.41 10.94 16.44
C ALA A 411 3.80 11.45 15.14
N ALA A 412 4.47 12.39 14.43
CA ALA A 412 4.04 12.88 13.13
C ALA A 412 4.01 11.75 12.08
N VAL A 413 5.04 10.90 12.00
CA VAL A 413 5.07 9.74 11.09
C VAL A 413 3.91 8.77 11.38
N LEU A 414 3.67 8.45 12.65
CA LEU A 414 2.56 7.56 13.04
C LEU A 414 1.17 8.16 12.71
N LEU A 415 1.01 9.47 12.82
CA LEU A 415 -0.22 10.20 12.46
C LEU A 415 -0.41 10.34 10.94
N LEU A 416 0.67 10.48 10.16
CA LEU A 416 0.64 10.42 8.70
C LEU A 416 0.17 9.04 8.23
N GLY A 417 0.73 7.95 8.78
CA GLY A 417 0.27 6.58 8.50
C GLY A 417 -1.20 6.35 8.87
N LEU A 418 -1.69 6.95 9.98
CA LEU A 418 -3.11 6.93 10.33
C LEU A 418 -3.98 7.68 9.30
N PHE A 419 -3.58 8.89 8.88
CA PHE A 419 -4.29 9.65 7.87
C PHE A 419 -4.42 8.87 6.55
N GLU A 420 -3.34 8.22 6.12
CA GLU A 420 -3.31 7.45 4.89
C GLU A 420 -4.23 6.24 4.95
N ALA A 421 -4.22 5.48 6.05
CA ALA A 421 -5.14 4.36 6.26
C ALA A 421 -6.63 4.77 6.25
N LEU A 422 -6.95 6.03 6.60
CA LEU A 422 -8.32 6.57 6.55
C LEU A 422 -8.71 7.07 5.14
N VAL A 423 -7.78 7.72 4.44
CA VAL A 423 -8.06 8.54 3.23
C VAL A 423 -7.69 7.85 1.91
N PHE A 424 -6.76 6.91 1.92
CA PHE A 424 -6.30 6.18 0.73
C PHE A 424 -6.71 4.71 0.80
N GLN A 425 -7.98 4.44 0.50
CA GLN A 425 -8.56 3.10 0.52
C GLN A 425 -8.20 2.31 -0.76
N GLY A 426 -8.11 0.98 -0.67
CA GLY A 426 -7.65 0.09 -1.75
C GLY A 426 -6.13 -0.23 -1.70
N PRO A 427 -5.58 -1.01 -2.66
CA PRO A 427 -4.25 -1.64 -2.54
C PRO A 427 -3.05 -0.72 -2.26
N ARG A 428 -3.15 0.58 -2.61
CA ARG A 428 -2.13 1.59 -2.28
C ARG A 428 -1.99 1.86 -0.78
N SER A 429 -2.98 1.52 0.05
CA SER A 429 -2.88 1.63 1.50
C SER A 429 -1.74 0.77 2.07
N GLY A 430 -1.58 -0.46 1.57
CA GLY A 430 -0.56 -1.40 2.05
C GLY A 430 0.86 -0.97 1.70
N GLU A 431 1.07 -0.40 0.51
CA GLU A 431 2.37 0.18 0.10
C GLU A 431 2.74 1.37 0.99
N SER A 432 1.79 2.29 1.20
CA SER A 432 2.00 3.52 1.98
C SER A 432 2.19 3.23 3.48
N TRP A 433 1.36 2.35 4.05
CA TRP A 433 1.50 1.87 5.44
C TRP A 433 2.84 1.14 5.65
N THR A 434 3.29 0.33 4.68
CA THR A 434 4.60 -0.32 4.75
C THR A 434 5.74 0.70 4.78
N ALA A 435 5.67 1.75 3.95
CA ALA A 435 6.68 2.81 3.92
C ALA A 435 6.78 3.55 5.27
N HIS A 436 5.66 3.95 5.88
CA HIS A 436 5.67 4.55 7.23
C HIS A 436 6.14 3.58 8.30
N THR A 437 5.79 2.30 8.21
CA THR A 437 6.24 1.27 9.16
C THR A 437 7.76 1.08 9.09
N MET A 438 8.36 1.11 7.90
CA MET A 438 9.82 1.04 7.72
C MET A 438 10.51 2.35 8.16
N GLY A 439 9.97 3.51 7.81
CA GLY A 439 10.52 4.80 8.26
C GLY A 439 10.48 4.96 9.79
N ALA A 440 9.40 4.53 10.42
CA ALA A 440 9.29 4.51 11.88
C ALA A 440 10.27 3.51 12.53
N ALA A 441 10.52 2.36 11.90
CA ALA A 441 11.52 1.40 12.38
C ALA A 441 12.94 1.99 12.39
N GLU A 442 13.36 2.64 11.31
CA GLU A 442 14.67 3.32 11.25
C GLU A 442 14.74 4.51 12.23
N LEU A 443 13.64 5.22 12.49
CA LEU A 443 13.57 6.18 13.58
C LEU A 443 13.75 5.56 14.98
N LEU A 444 13.25 4.35 15.25
CA LEU A 444 13.54 3.67 16.52
C LEU A 444 15.04 3.36 16.68
N ARG A 445 15.72 3.00 15.57
CA ARG A 445 17.17 2.72 15.56
C ARG A 445 17.97 4.00 15.83
N LEU A 446 17.65 5.10 15.14
CA LEU A 446 18.30 6.40 15.32
C LEU A 446 18.11 6.99 16.73
N ARG A 447 16.96 6.72 17.36
CA ARG A 447 16.66 7.18 18.74
C ARG A 447 17.39 6.38 19.82
N GLY A 448 17.80 5.13 19.52
CA GLY A 448 18.59 4.27 20.39
C GLY A 448 18.01 4.11 21.82
N PRO A 449 18.84 3.86 22.84
CA PRO A 449 18.38 3.80 24.24
C PRO A 449 17.79 5.12 24.78
N GLY A 450 18.00 6.24 24.07
CA GLY A 450 17.39 7.53 24.42
C GLY A 450 15.86 7.48 24.46
N GLN A 451 15.24 6.57 23.69
CA GLN A 451 13.79 6.41 23.67
C GLN A 451 13.19 5.81 24.96
N PHE A 452 14.02 5.32 25.89
CA PHE A 452 13.57 4.79 27.17
C PHE A 452 13.52 5.85 28.30
N ARG A 453 13.77 7.13 27.99
CA ARG A 453 13.82 8.23 28.98
C ARG A 453 12.48 8.87 29.36
N SER A 454 11.39 8.64 28.60
CA SER A 454 10.10 9.29 28.85
C SER A 454 8.92 8.34 28.61
N LYS A 455 7.84 8.49 29.38
CA LYS A 455 6.59 7.72 29.22
C LYS A 455 5.99 7.90 27.82
N THR A 456 6.01 9.13 27.30
CA THR A 456 5.60 9.46 25.92
C THR A 456 6.38 8.63 24.90
N SER A 457 7.70 8.59 25.04
CA SER A 457 8.58 7.85 24.13
C SER A 457 8.42 6.33 24.26
N HIS A 458 8.18 5.80 25.47
CA HIS A 458 7.80 4.39 25.67
C HIS A 458 6.54 4.03 24.89
N GLN A 459 5.51 4.89 24.96
CA GLN A 459 4.23 4.64 24.28
C GLN A 459 4.36 4.74 22.75
N LEU A 460 5.19 5.66 22.25
CA LEU A 460 5.56 5.74 20.82
C LEU A 460 6.32 4.49 20.36
N PHE A 461 7.27 4.01 21.16
CA PHE A 461 8.03 2.79 20.91
C PHE A 461 7.13 1.55 20.83
N VAL A 462 6.29 1.32 21.85
CA VAL A 462 5.34 0.19 21.90
C VAL A 462 4.33 0.24 20.74
N GLN A 463 3.80 1.43 20.39
CA GLN A 463 2.94 1.56 19.21
C GLN A 463 3.69 1.20 17.92
N THR A 464 4.93 1.65 17.76
CA THR A 464 5.73 1.40 16.55
C THR A 464 6.07 -0.08 16.41
N LEU A 465 6.52 -0.75 17.47
CA LEU A 465 6.69 -2.21 17.48
C LEU A 465 5.40 -2.96 17.13
N THR A 466 4.26 -2.51 17.68
CA THR A 466 2.94 -3.12 17.38
C THR A 466 2.57 -2.98 15.90
N ASN A 467 2.84 -1.82 15.28
CA ASN A 467 2.63 -1.61 13.85
C ASN A 467 3.54 -2.50 12.99
N ILE A 468 4.83 -2.62 13.34
CA ILE A 468 5.79 -3.50 12.63
C ILE A 468 5.33 -4.96 12.71
N ARG A 469 5.05 -5.46 13.92
CA ARG A 469 4.54 -6.83 14.16
C ARG A 469 3.26 -7.11 13.37
N THR A 470 2.31 -6.18 13.37
CA THR A 470 1.05 -6.31 12.62
C THR A 470 1.31 -6.40 11.11
N SER A 471 2.21 -5.57 10.57
CA SER A 471 2.62 -5.59 9.16
C SER A 471 3.26 -6.93 8.77
N CYS A 472 4.14 -7.49 9.61
CA CYS A 472 4.76 -8.79 9.39
C CYS A 472 3.72 -9.93 9.33
N VAL A 473 2.84 -10.03 10.34
CA VAL A 473 1.76 -11.04 10.38
C VAL A 473 0.81 -10.92 9.17
N GLN A 474 0.44 -9.70 8.79
CA GLN A 474 -0.44 -9.46 7.63
C GLN A 474 0.20 -9.86 6.28
N ARG A 475 1.53 -9.90 6.21
CA ARG A 475 2.29 -10.13 4.97
C ARG A 475 2.92 -11.52 4.87
N GLY A 476 2.71 -12.41 5.85
CA GLY A 476 3.37 -13.72 5.88
C GLY A 476 4.89 -13.65 6.11
N LEU A 477 5.37 -12.57 6.74
CA LEU A 477 6.80 -12.32 6.93
C LEU A 477 7.20 -12.47 8.41
N PRO A 478 8.44 -12.92 8.69
CA PRO A 478 8.96 -12.89 10.05
C PRO A 478 9.15 -11.43 10.51
N VAL A 479 9.18 -11.24 11.83
CA VAL A 479 9.60 -9.95 12.41
C VAL A 479 11.13 -9.87 12.33
N PRO A 480 11.73 -8.76 11.85
CA PRO A 480 13.19 -8.66 11.71
C PRO A 480 13.91 -8.85 13.05
N SER A 481 15.05 -9.55 13.04
CA SER A 481 15.79 -9.90 14.25
C SER A 481 16.29 -8.68 15.02
N GLU A 482 16.59 -7.57 14.32
CA GLU A 482 16.96 -6.29 14.92
C GLU A 482 15.81 -5.68 15.74
N ILE A 483 14.56 -5.88 15.30
CA ILE A 483 13.36 -5.41 15.99
C ILE A 483 13.04 -6.30 17.20
N ILE A 484 13.32 -7.59 17.11
CA ILE A 484 13.21 -8.53 18.25
C ILE A 484 14.28 -8.20 19.31
N ALA A 485 15.52 -7.95 18.90
CA ALA A 485 16.62 -7.54 19.79
C ALA A 485 16.31 -6.21 20.50
N LEU A 486 15.88 -5.19 19.75
CA LEU A 486 15.50 -3.89 20.31
C LEU A 486 14.28 -3.99 21.27
N ALA A 487 13.35 -4.92 21.01
CA ALA A 487 12.26 -5.21 21.93
C ALA A 487 12.71 -5.97 23.21
N ALA A 488 13.83 -6.70 23.15
CA ALA A 488 14.43 -7.34 24.31
C ALA A 488 15.20 -6.34 25.19
N GLU A 489 15.94 -5.40 24.59
CA GLU A 489 16.57 -4.27 25.33
C GLU A 489 15.53 -3.44 26.11
N ALA A 490 14.36 -3.22 25.52
CA ALA A 490 13.27 -2.48 26.15
C ALA A 490 12.65 -3.18 27.39
N LYS A 491 12.96 -4.46 27.64
CA LYS A 491 12.38 -5.26 28.73
C LYS A 491 12.69 -4.71 30.12
N GLU A 492 13.82 -4.03 30.30
CA GLU A 492 14.21 -3.41 31.58
C GLU A 492 13.42 -2.12 31.87
N TRP A 493 12.79 -1.54 30.85
CA TRP A 493 12.19 -0.20 30.88
C TRP A 493 10.65 -0.21 30.80
N ILE A 494 10.05 -1.38 30.56
CA ILE A 494 8.61 -1.60 30.38
C ILE A 494 8.10 -2.50 31.51
N ASP A 495 6.91 -2.21 32.06
CA ASP A 495 6.28 -3.05 33.09
C ASP A 495 6.10 -4.48 32.56
N PRO A 496 6.68 -5.52 33.20
CA PRO A 496 6.55 -6.90 32.75
C PRO A 496 5.10 -7.42 32.71
N ARG A 497 4.17 -6.71 33.36
CA ARG A 497 2.72 -7.00 33.35
C ARG A 497 1.99 -6.37 32.16
N ASP A 498 2.61 -5.44 31.42
CA ASP A 498 1.94 -4.75 30.30
C ASP A 498 1.41 -5.76 29.28
N PRO A 499 0.08 -5.80 29.05
CA PRO A 499 -0.52 -6.82 28.20
C PRO A 499 -0.04 -6.75 26.74
N THR A 500 0.32 -5.55 26.24
CA THR A 500 0.83 -5.34 24.88
C THR A 500 2.24 -5.89 24.73
N PHE A 501 3.10 -5.65 25.72
CA PHE A 501 4.46 -6.17 25.74
C PHE A 501 4.47 -7.71 25.86
N ARG A 502 3.62 -8.28 26.73
CA ARG A 502 3.49 -9.74 26.90
C ARG A 502 3.03 -10.47 25.63
N LEU A 503 2.28 -9.83 24.74
CA LEU A 503 1.92 -10.40 23.43
C LEU A 503 3.03 -10.32 22.38
N GLY A 504 4.03 -9.45 22.55
CA GLY A 504 5.10 -9.23 21.57
C GLY A 504 5.78 -10.53 21.10
N PRO A 505 6.41 -11.31 22.01
CA PRO A 505 7.09 -12.56 21.66
C PRO A 505 6.19 -13.64 21.05
N ILE A 506 4.91 -13.65 21.43
CA ILE A 506 3.91 -14.57 20.86
C ILE A 506 3.63 -14.21 19.40
N ILE A 507 3.45 -12.92 19.11
CA ILE A 507 3.23 -12.43 17.74
C ILE A 507 4.49 -12.66 16.89
N ASP A 508 5.68 -12.44 17.45
CA ASP A 508 6.95 -12.70 16.76
C ASP A 508 7.10 -14.18 16.36
N ARG A 509 6.74 -15.11 17.26
CA ARG A 509 6.72 -16.56 16.98
C ARG A 509 5.63 -16.95 15.99
N ALA A 510 4.41 -16.45 16.13
CA ALA A 510 3.32 -16.73 15.17
C ALA A 510 3.68 -16.27 13.75
N ALA A 511 4.31 -15.09 13.61
CA ALA A 511 4.81 -14.59 12.34
C ALA A 511 5.93 -15.47 11.76
N SER A 512 6.85 -15.96 12.60
CA SER A 512 7.95 -16.85 12.21
C SER A 512 7.46 -18.23 11.72
N ILE A 513 6.55 -18.87 12.47
CA ILE A 513 5.92 -20.14 12.08
C ILE A 513 5.21 -19.98 10.74
N ARG A 514 4.37 -18.94 10.60
CA ARG A 514 3.64 -18.64 9.37
C ARG A 514 4.57 -18.47 8.18
N ALA A 515 5.63 -17.65 8.31
CA ALA A 515 6.55 -17.37 7.21
C ALA A 515 7.34 -18.62 6.77
N ARG A 516 7.71 -19.50 7.72
CA ARG A 516 8.34 -20.79 7.41
C ARG A 516 7.37 -21.70 6.67
N ALA A 517 6.15 -21.89 7.17
CA ALA A 517 5.13 -22.73 6.55
C ALA A 517 4.67 -22.22 5.16
N GLU A 518 4.61 -20.92 4.93
CA GLU A 518 4.35 -20.34 3.59
C GLU A 518 5.52 -20.54 2.60
N THR A 519 6.75 -20.71 3.10
CA THR A 519 7.96 -20.92 2.28
C THR A 519 8.19 -22.40 1.97
N CYS A 520 7.98 -23.26 2.96
CA CYS A 520 8.13 -24.71 2.89
C CYS A 520 7.05 -25.34 3.77
N PRO A 521 5.88 -25.71 3.22
CA PRO A 521 4.82 -26.35 3.98
C PRO A 521 5.26 -27.71 4.53
N GLY A 522 4.87 -28.03 5.75
CA GLY A 522 5.25 -29.27 6.45
C GLY A 522 4.31 -29.59 7.61
N SER A 523 4.37 -30.81 8.12
CA SER A 523 3.51 -31.30 9.20
C SER A 523 4.08 -31.01 10.60
N GLU A 524 5.39 -30.75 10.71
CA GLU A 524 6.09 -30.39 11.95
C GLU A 524 5.58 -29.08 12.57
N PHE A 525 5.11 -28.15 11.73
CA PHE A 525 4.52 -26.89 12.16
C PHE A 525 3.22 -27.07 12.97
N ALA A 526 2.52 -28.21 12.84
CA ALA A 526 1.30 -28.48 13.60
C ALA A 526 1.59 -28.50 15.11
N LEU A 527 2.66 -29.19 15.52
CA LEU A 527 3.10 -29.27 16.91
C LEU A 527 3.73 -27.95 17.40
N GLU A 528 4.46 -27.23 16.53
CA GLU A 528 5.05 -25.93 16.88
C GLU A 528 3.94 -24.88 17.13
N ALA A 529 2.91 -24.85 16.27
CA ALA A 529 1.75 -23.98 16.40
C ALA A 529 0.85 -24.37 17.59
N TRP A 530 0.60 -25.66 17.82
CA TRP A 530 -0.21 -26.13 18.96
C TRP A 530 0.42 -25.76 20.31
N ASN A 531 1.74 -25.90 20.45
CA ASN A 531 2.43 -25.43 21.65
C ASN A 531 2.28 -23.92 21.85
N LEU A 532 2.30 -23.12 20.77
CA LEU A 532 2.10 -21.67 20.85
C LEU A 532 0.65 -21.32 21.26
N ASP A 533 -0.37 -22.01 20.77
CA ASP A 533 -1.75 -21.76 21.23
C ASP A 533 -1.94 -22.13 22.70
N ARG A 534 -1.33 -23.24 23.15
CA ARG A 534 -1.31 -23.62 24.57
C ARG A 534 -0.63 -22.56 25.44
N GLU A 535 0.46 -21.94 24.99
CA GLU A 535 1.08 -20.79 25.65
C GLU A 535 0.16 -19.56 25.68
N ILE A 536 -0.56 -19.26 24.60
CA ILE A 536 -1.56 -18.18 24.57
C ILE A 536 -2.71 -18.46 25.56
N THR A 537 -3.14 -19.72 25.67
CA THR A 537 -4.20 -20.18 26.57
C THR A 537 -3.76 -20.20 28.05
N LEU A 538 -2.45 -20.24 28.34
CA LEU A 538 -1.91 -19.95 29.66
C LEU A 538 -1.82 -18.44 29.92
N LEU A 539 -1.47 -17.65 28.90
CA LEU A 539 -1.46 -16.19 28.99
C LEU A 539 -2.87 -15.64 29.27
N THR A 540 -3.93 -16.09 28.59
CA THR A 540 -5.32 -15.63 28.83
C THR A 540 -5.78 -15.82 30.26
N LYS A 541 -5.46 -16.95 30.90
CA LYS A 541 -5.75 -17.21 32.33
C LYS A 541 -5.11 -16.18 33.26
N SER A 542 -3.92 -15.68 32.91
CA SER A 542 -3.24 -14.59 33.65
C SER A 542 -3.71 -13.18 33.26
N LEU A 543 -4.44 -13.03 32.15
CA LEU A 543 -4.99 -11.75 31.68
C LEU A 543 -6.39 -11.50 32.23
N ASP A 544 -7.19 -12.54 32.43
CA ASP A 544 -8.53 -12.45 33.00
C ASP A 544 -8.51 -11.74 34.37
N GLN A 545 -7.52 -12.05 35.23
CA GLN A 545 -7.29 -11.38 36.50
C GLN A 545 -7.08 -9.85 36.42
N MET A 546 -6.78 -9.30 35.23
CA MET A 546 -6.57 -7.85 35.01
C MET A 546 -7.59 -7.23 34.04
N LEU A 547 -8.23 -8.03 33.18
CA LEU A 547 -9.07 -7.59 32.07
C LEU A 547 -10.41 -8.35 32.00
N HIS A 548 -10.86 -8.90 33.13
CA HIS A 548 -12.07 -9.70 33.28
C HIS A 548 -13.28 -9.08 32.58
N PHE A 549 -14.11 -9.93 31.97
CA PHE A 549 -15.32 -9.52 31.27
C PHE A 549 -16.49 -10.45 31.59
N GLY A 550 -17.66 -9.85 31.79
CA GLY A 550 -18.90 -10.60 32.06
C GLY A 550 -19.68 -10.91 30.78
N ILE A 551 -20.73 -11.71 30.92
CA ILE A 551 -21.80 -11.85 29.92
C ILE A 551 -22.95 -10.92 30.35
N ALA A 552 -23.58 -10.22 29.41
CA ALA A 552 -24.79 -9.44 29.66
C ALA A 552 -25.98 -10.38 29.90
N TYR A 553 -26.82 -10.06 30.89
CA TYR A 553 -27.99 -10.88 31.23
C TYR A 553 -29.03 -10.90 30.11
N GLU A 554 -29.92 -11.89 30.13
CA GLU A 554 -30.89 -12.16 29.06
C GLU A 554 -31.89 -10.99 28.87
N GLU A 555 -32.21 -10.25 29.92
CA GLU A 555 -32.99 -9.00 29.87
C GLU A 555 -32.23 -7.82 29.20
N GLU A 556 -30.89 -7.86 29.18
CA GLU A 556 -30.04 -6.93 28.41
C GLU A 556 -29.74 -7.45 26.98
N ALA A 557 -30.21 -8.65 26.59
CA ALA A 557 -29.82 -9.30 25.35
C ALA A 557 -30.26 -8.49 24.12
N SER A 558 -29.30 -7.76 23.55
CA SER A 558 -29.53 -6.99 22.33
C SER A 558 -29.83 -7.95 21.16
N PRO A 559 -30.70 -7.58 20.19
CA PRO A 559 -30.83 -8.30 18.91
C PRO A 559 -29.54 -8.40 18.07
N TRP A 560 -28.47 -7.76 18.57
CA TRP A 560 -27.09 -7.78 18.07
C TRP A 560 -26.19 -8.78 18.82
N SER A 561 -26.74 -9.63 19.69
CA SER A 561 -26.03 -10.78 20.26
C SER A 561 -25.73 -11.82 19.17
N TYR A 562 -24.87 -12.78 19.49
CA TYR A 562 -24.66 -13.97 18.66
C TYR A 562 -24.81 -15.21 19.55
N LEU A 563 -25.69 -16.14 19.16
CA LEU A 563 -26.07 -17.30 20.00
C LEU A 563 -26.51 -16.89 21.43
N GLY A 564 -27.20 -15.75 21.56
CA GLY A 564 -27.57 -15.15 22.85
C GLY A 564 -26.46 -14.36 23.55
N ILE A 565 -25.19 -14.59 23.19
CA ILE A 565 -24.02 -14.03 23.86
C ILE A 565 -23.80 -12.56 23.51
N ALA A 566 -23.57 -11.75 24.54
CA ALA A 566 -23.05 -10.39 24.47
C ALA A 566 -22.14 -10.11 25.67
N TYR A 567 -20.88 -9.74 25.46
CA TYR A 567 -19.93 -9.52 26.55
C TYR A 567 -19.93 -8.07 27.08
N ARG A 568 -19.64 -7.92 28.39
CA ARG A 568 -19.43 -6.65 29.08
C ARG A 568 -17.97 -6.50 29.49
N TYR A 569 -17.25 -5.58 28.84
CA TYR A 569 -15.85 -5.27 29.12
C TYR A 569 -15.69 -4.03 30.00
N PRO A 570 -14.63 -3.94 30.83
CA PRO A 570 -14.34 -2.75 31.63
C PRO A 570 -13.93 -1.54 30.78
N SER A 571 -13.58 -1.74 29.51
CA SER A 571 -13.43 -0.67 28.51
C SER A 571 -13.39 -1.24 27.08
N HIS A 572 -13.65 -0.40 26.07
CA HIS A 572 -13.39 -0.77 24.66
C HIS A 572 -11.91 -1.08 24.38
N ARG A 573 -10.97 -0.61 25.22
CA ARG A 573 -9.56 -0.98 25.15
C ARG A 573 -9.34 -2.43 25.57
N ALA A 574 -9.99 -2.88 26.64
CA ALA A 574 -9.98 -4.30 27.06
C ALA A 574 -10.64 -5.18 25.98
N ALA A 575 -11.81 -4.78 25.46
CA ALA A 575 -12.49 -5.50 24.37
C ALA A 575 -11.60 -5.66 23.12
N LYS A 576 -10.96 -4.56 22.67
CA LYS A 576 -9.98 -4.58 21.57
C LYS A 576 -8.82 -5.52 21.86
N TYR A 577 -8.29 -5.51 23.08
CA TYR A 577 -7.16 -6.34 23.47
C TYR A 577 -7.53 -7.83 23.47
N TRP A 578 -8.66 -8.22 24.05
CA TRP A 578 -9.19 -9.59 23.96
C TRP A 578 -9.39 -10.03 22.50
N ASN A 579 -9.93 -9.16 21.65
CA ASN A 579 -10.04 -9.45 20.21
C ASN A 579 -8.68 -9.57 19.50
N ALA A 580 -7.63 -8.88 19.95
CA ALA A 580 -6.28 -9.10 19.46
C ALA A 580 -5.75 -10.50 19.83
N VAL A 581 -5.95 -10.95 21.07
CA VAL A 581 -5.60 -12.32 21.50
C VAL A 581 -6.38 -13.36 20.69
N ARG A 582 -7.70 -13.18 20.54
CA ARG A 582 -8.56 -14.08 19.75
C ARG A 582 -8.09 -14.20 18.31
N MET A 583 -7.81 -13.08 17.63
CA MET A 583 -7.27 -13.10 16.27
C MET A 583 -5.94 -13.87 16.17
N ILE A 584 -5.03 -13.72 17.13
CA ILE A 584 -3.76 -14.47 17.13
C ILE A 584 -4.04 -15.97 17.28
N ARG A 585 -4.91 -16.39 18.21
CA ARG A 585 -5.33 -17.79 18.31
C ARG A 585 -5.98 -18.30 17.02
N MET A 586 -6.80 -17.49 16.34
CA MET A 586 -7.40 -17.89 15.05
C MET A 586 -6.35 -18.13 13.96
N PHE A 587 -5.34 -17.26 13.83
CA PHE A 587 -4.20 -17.51 12.94
C PHE A 587 -3.46 -18.79 13.30
N VAL A 588 -3.20 -19.04 14.59
CA VAL A 588 -2.46 -20.22 15.06
C VAL A 588 -3.26 -21.51 14.84
N ASN A 589 -4.56 -21.54 15.15
CA ASN A 589 -5.40 -22.73 14.94
C ASN A 589 -5.59 -23.04 13.45
N ASN A 590 -5.67 -22.04 12.57
CA ASN A 590 -5.64 -22.28 11.12
C ASN A 590 -4.29 -22.89 10.68
N LEU A 591 -3.15 -22.48 11.25
CA LEU A 591 -1.85 -23.09 10.97
C LEU A 591 -1.74 -24.53 11.50
N ILE A 592 -2.31 -24.83 12.68
CA ILE A 592 -2.42 -26.21 13.20
C ILE A 592 -3.18 -27.07 12.22
N TRP A 593 -4.37 -26.63 11.79
CA TRP A 593 -5.21 -27.34 10.85
C TRP A 593 -4.52 -27.58 9.51
N ASP A 594 -3.95 -26.55 8.88
CA ASP A 594 -3.31 -26.66 7.56
C ASP A 594 -2.10 -27.60 7.60
N SER A 595 -1.32 -27.57 8.68
CA SER A 595 -0.13 -28.42 8.85
C SER A 595 -0.51 -29.87 9.20
N ALA A 596 -1.51 -30.09 10.06
CA ALA A 596 -2.04 -31.42 10.34
C ALA A 596 -2.70 -32.04 9.09
N SER A 597 -3.31 -31.21 8.24
CA SER A 597 -3.84 -31.59 6.92
C SER A 597 -2.75 -31.99 5.90
N LEU A 598 -1.47 -31.75 6.18
CA LEU A 598 -0.34 -32.31 5.43
C LEU A 598 0.07 -33.66 6.04
N GLY A 599 0.24 -33.73 7.36
CA GLY A 599 0.61 -34.96 8.07
C GLY A 599 -0.32 -36.15 7.75
N LEU A 600 -1.64 -35.92 7.69
CA LEU A 600 -2.63 -36.93 7.30
C LEU A 600 -2.58 -37.35 5.82
N LYS A 601 -1.97 -36.55 4.95
CA LYS A 601 -1.74 -36.92 3.54
C LYS A 601 -0.45 -37.71 3.41
N ASP A 602 0.59 -37.31 4.14
CA ASP A 602 1.89 -37.99 4.12
C ASP A 602 1.78 -39.44 4.63
N THR A 603 1.08 -39.66 5.76
CA THR A 603 0.81 -41.01 6.27
C THR A 603 0.00 -41.87 5.31
N GLY A 604 -0.92 -41.27 4.54
CA GLY A 604 -1.72 -41.96 3.53
C GLY A 604 -0.93 -42.45 2.30
N HIS A 605 0.26 -41.90 2.03
CA HIS A 605 1.10 -42.32 0.90
C HIS A 605 2.12 -43.40 1.27
N SER A 606 2.42 -43.61 2.55
CA SER A 606 3.40 -44.60 3.04
C SER A 606 2.96 -46.07 2.93
N HIS A 607 1.95 -46.38 2.12
CA HIS A 607 1.41 -47.74 1.97
C HIS A 607 2.26 -48.67 1.08
N GLY A 608 3.49 -48.28 0.74
CA GLY A 608 4.46 -49.11 0.03
C GLY A 608 5.91 -48.81 0.43
N ILE A 609 6.67 -49.89 0.66
CA ILE A 609 8.13 -49.96 0.90
C ILE A 609 8.59 -49.58 2.33
N ASP A 610 8.55 -50.60 3.19
CA ASP A 610 9.60 -51.05 4.13
C ASP A 610 10.33 -50.08 5.11
N LYS A 611 9.98 -50.30 6.39
CA LYS A 611 10.87 -50.61 7.53
C LYS A 611 11.51 -49.51 8.41
N GLU A 612 11.43 -49.82 9.72
CA GLU A 612 12.47 -49.61 10.75
C GLU A 612 12.76 -48.18 11.24
N THR A 613 11.72 -47.48 11.68
CA THR A 613 11.79 -46.71 12.95
C THR A 613 10.47 -46.84 13.72
N THR A 614 10.52 -46.93 15.05
CA THR A 614 9.38 -47.33 15.90
C THR A 614 8.42 -46.18 16.20
N CYS A 615 7.48 -45.92 15.30
CA CYS A 615 6.19 -45.27 15.59
C CYS A 615 5.09 -46.04 14.86
N ASP A 616 3.98 -46.36 15.53
CA ASP A 616 2.82 -46.99 14.87
C ASP A 616 2.17 -45.95 13.93
N PRO A 617 1.98 -46.24 12.63
CA PRO A 617 1.31 -45.33 11.70
C PRO A 617 -0.08 -44.87 12.17
N LEU A 618 -0.83 -45.73 12.88
CA LEU A 618 -2.12 -45.35 13.48
C LEU A 618 -1.98 -44.21 14.49
N CYS A 619 -0.89 -44.19 15.26
CA CYS A 619 -0.63 -43.19 16.29
C CYS A 619 -0.40 -41.80 15.67
N ASN A 620 0.34 -41.73 14.56
CA ASN A 620 0.56 -40.47 13.85
C ASN A 620 -0.73 -39.93 13.20
N CYS A 621 -1.57 -40.80 12.63
CA CYS A 621 -2.88 -40.38 12.11
C CYS A 621 -3.78 -39.84 13.23
N ALA A 622 -3.98 -40.63 14.31
CA ALA A 622 -4.81 -40.22 15.44
C ALA A 622 -4.32 -38.92 16.11
N PHE A 623 -3.00 -38.69 16.15
CA PHE A 623 -2.41 -37.45 16.60
C PHE A 623 -2.83 -36.25 15.73
N PHE A 624 -2.63 -36.31 14.41
CA PHE A 624 -3.01 -35.21 13.51
C PHE A 624 -4.53 -35.02 13.41
N GLU A 625 -5.34 -36.09 13.51
CA GLU A 625 -6.80 -36.00 13.63
C GLU A 625 -7.21 -35.26 14.91
N SER A 626 -6.58 -35.55 16.06
CA SER A 626 -6.87 -34.85 17.32
C SER A 626 -6.51 -33.36 17.26
N LEU A 627 -5.40 -33.00 16.59
CA LEU A 627 -5.02 -31.61 16.35
C LEU A 627 -5.98 -30.88 15.41
N GLN A 628 -6.52 -31.56 14.39
CA GLN A 628 -7.57 -30.99 13.54
C GLN A 628 -8.86 -30.74 14.31
N ALA A 629 -9.31 -31.70 15.12
CA ALA A 629 -10.52 -31.56 15.94
C ALA A 629 -10.39 -30.38 16.94
N GLU A 630 -9.29 -30.33 17.71
CA GLU A 630 -9.04 -29.23 18.65
C GLU A 630 -8.96 -27.86 17.93
N ALA A 631 -8.33 -27.81 16.76
CA ALA A 631 -8.24 -26.58 15.96
C ALA A 631 -9.61 -26.10 15.44
N ALA A 632 -10.51 -27.02 15.05
CA ALA A 632 -11.86 -26.70 14.61
C ALA A 632 -12.74 -26.18 15.77
N ASP A 633 -12.74 -26.89 16.90
CA ASP A 633 -13.48 -26.49 18.11
C ASP A 633 -13.00 -25.13 18.65
N ASN A 634 -11.68 -24.92 18.68
CA ASN A 634 -11.10 -23.62 19.01
C ASN A 634 -11.57 -22.52 18.04
N MET A 635 -11.63 -22.80 16.73
CA MET A 635 -12.00 -21.78 15.73
C MET A 635 -13.47 -21.34 15.82
N GLU A 636 -14.41 -22.25 16.07
CA GLU A 636 -15.82 -21.87 16.25
C GLU A 636 -16.06 -21.18 17.59
N MET A 637 -15.37 -21.61 18.66
CA MET A 637 -15.34 -20.90 19.94
C MET A 637 -14.80 -19.47 19.76
N LEU A 638 -13.64 -19.30 19.12
CA LEU A 638 -13.01 -17.99 18.91
C LEU A 638 -13.85 -17.06 18.01
N ALA A 639 -14.51 -17.59 16.99
CA ALA A 639 -15.43 -16.82 16.15
C ALA A 639 -16.65 -16.34 16.95
N THR A 640 -17.23 -17.22 17.77
CA THR A 640 -18.31 -16.90 18.72
C THR A 640 -17.86 -15.81 19.72
N ASP A 641 -16.65 -15.95 20.27
CA ASP A 641 -16.03 -15.04 21.24
C ASP A 641 -15.83 -13.63 20.65
N VAL A 642 -15.44 -13.54 19.37
CA VAL A 642 -15.34 -12.27 18.62
C VAL A 642 -16.72 -11.68 18.35
N LEU A 643 -17.69 -12.47 17.88
CA LEU A 643 -19.04 -12.00 17.55
C LEU A 643 -19.81 -11.51 18.79
N GLY A 644 -19.68 -12.21 19.92
CA GLY A 644 -20.23 -11.80 21.21
C GLY A 644 -19.62 -10.51 21.78
N SER A 645 -18.47 -10.07 21.27
CA SER A 645 -17.84 -8.80 21.68
C SER A 645 -18.44 -7.55 21.03
N VAL A 646 -19.16 -7.72 19.90
CA VAL A 646 -19.67 -6.63 19.07
C VAL A 646 -20.68 -5.71 19.78
N PRO A 647 -21.64 -6.23 20.60
CA PRO A 647 -22.62 -5.39 21.30
C PRO A 647 -22.07 -4.28 22.20
N GLU A 648 -20.87 -4.44 22.78
CA GLU A 648 -20.31 -3.42 23.68
C GLU A 648 -19.85 -2.16 22.93
N PHE A 649 -19.69 -2.23 21.61
CA PHE A 649 -19.33 -1.11 20.75
C PHE A 649 -20.54 -0.30 20.24
N LEU A 650 -21.76 -0.64 20.66
CA LEU A 650 -22.99 0.10 20.35
C LEU A 650 -23.23 1.27 21.33
N GLU A 651 -23.89 2.32 20.85
CA GLU A 651 -24.41 3.40 21.70
C GLU A 651 -25.63 2.90 22.50
N ARG A 652 -25.67 3.22 23.81
CA ARG A 652 -26.75 2.86 24.73
C ARG A 652 -27.71 4.04 24.84
N ALA A 653 -28.66 4.14 23.90
CA ALA A 653 -29.62 5.25 23.81
C ALA A 653 -30.98 4.77 23.27
N GLU A 654 -32.04 5.53 23.58
CA GLU A 654 -33.43 5.21 23.19
C GLU A 654 -33.69 5.47 21.69
N ALA A 655 -32.96 6.42 21.09
CA ALA A 655 -33.13 6.86 19.70
C ALA A 655 -32.32 6.01 18.69
N GLY A 656 -32.45 4.68 18.77
CA GLY A 656 -31.78 3.72 17.90
C GLY A 656 -30.38 3.31 18.35
N LYS A 657 -29.90 2.17 17.84
CA LYS A 657 -28.59 1.58 18.16
C LYS A 657 -27.61 1.87 17.03
N ILE A 658 -26.63 2.73 17.28
CA ILE A 658 -25.59 3.16 16.33
C ILE A 658 -24.22 2.65 16.83
N PHE A 659 -23.33 2.24 15.93
CA PHE A 659 -21.96 1.89 16.27
C PHE A 659 -21.11 3.12 16.64
N ARG A 660 -20.43 3.03 17.78
CA ARG A 660 -19.48 4.04 18.26
C ARG A 660 -18.25 4.11 17.34
N PRO A 661 -17.53 5.25 17.27
CA PRO A 661 -16.25 5.34 16.55
C PRO A 661 -15.17 4.33 16.99
N SER A 662 -15.31 3.71 18.16
CA SER A 662 -14.47 2.59 18.61
C SER A 662 -14.70 1.29 17.83
N ALA A 663 -15.90 1.05 17.28
CA ALA A 663 -16.28 -0.17 16.57
C ALA A 663 -15.39 -0.49 15.35
N ARG A 664 -14.68 0.50 14.81
CA ARG A 664 -13.65 0.33 13.77
C ARG A 664 -12.58 -0.71 14.13
N THR A 665 -12.37 -1.04 15.41
CA THR A 665 -11.43 -2.09 15.83
C THR A 665 -11.96 -3.51 15.61
N LEU A 666 -13.26 -3.68 15.29
CA LEU A 666 -13.89 -4.96 14.97
C LEU A 666 -13.72 -5.35 13.50
N ILE A 667 -13.38 -4.40 12.61
CA ILE A 667 -13.29 -4.63 11.16
C ILE A 667 -12.33 -5.80 10.82
N TRP A 668 -11.15 -5.85 11.46
CA TRP A 668 -10.18 -6.91 11.21
C TRP A 668 -10.57 -8.26 11.85
N PRO A 669 -11.02 -8.34 13.13
CA PRO A 669 -11.58 -9.57 13.69
C PRO A 669 -12.72 -10.17 12.85
N LEU A 670 -13.69 -9.36 12.42
CA LEU A 670 -14.86 -9.83 11.65
C LEU A 670 -14.46 -10.26 10.24
N TYR A 671 -13.52 -9.55 9.60
CA TYR A 671 -12.97 -9.95 8.30
C TYR A 671 -12.26 -11.31 8.38
N LEU A 672 -11.52 -11.60 9.46
CA LEU A 672 -10.85 -12.88 9.63
C LEU A 672 -11.84 -14.07 9.75
N ILE A 673 -13.00 -13.87 10.39
CA ILE A 673 -14.09 -14.88 10.38
C ILE A 673 -14.55 -15.18 8.95
N GLN A 674 -14.63 -14.17 8.07
CA GLN A 674 -14.97 -14.38 6.66
C GLN A 674 -13.88 -15.16 5.91
N GLN A 675 -12.60 -14.87 6.17
CA GLN A 675 -11.49 -15.44 5.42
C GLN A 675 -11.14 -16.90 5.78
N PHE A 676 -11.21 -17.28 7.06
CA PHE A 676 -10.81 -18.63 7.48
C PHE A 676 -11.86 -19.67 7.12
N SER A 677 -11.43 -20.76 6.46
CA SER A 677 -12.30 -21.88 6.07
C SER A 677 -13.06 -22.47 7.26
N LEU A 678 -12.39 -22.58 8.42
CA LEU A 678 -12.86 -23.25 9.64
C LEU A 678 -14.06 -22.60 10.33
N CYS A 679 -14.26 -21.27 10.25
CA CYS A 679 -15.39 -20.62 10.91
C CYS A 679 -16.72 -21.02 10.26
N SER A 680 -17.77 -21.27 11.05
CA SER A 680 -19.07 -21.70 10.52
C SER A 680 -19.71 -20.70 9.54
N LEU A 681 -20.58 -21.21 8.68
CA LEU A 681 -21.38 -20.37 7.77
C LEU A 681 -22.25 -19.36 8.54
N THR A 682 -22.74 -19.74 9.72
CA THR A 682 -23.51 -18.88 10.63
C THR A 682 -22.66 -17.74 11.16
N ALA A 683 -21.44 -18.02 11.63
CA ALA A 683 -20.49 -17.02 12.10
C ALA A 683 -20.09 -16.06 10.96
N LYS A 684 -19.80 -16.59 9.77
CA LYS A 684 -19.48 -15.83 8.55
C LYS A 684 -20.59 -14.87 8.15
N THR A 685 -21.83 -15.36 8.03
CA THR A 685 -23.00 -14.54 7.69
C THR A 685 -23.22 -13.42 8.71
N ARG A 686 -23.07 -13.70 10.01
CA ARG A 686 -23.21 -12.67 11.05
C ARG A 686 -22.07 -11.64 11.02
N ALA A 687 -20.83 -12.09 10.76
CA ALA A 687 -19.69 -11.19 10.59
C ALA A 687 -19.87 -10.23 9.40
N THR A 688 -20.37 -10.73 8.26
CA THR A 688 -20.71 -9.91 7.09
C THR A 688 -21.76 -8.85 7.42
N ALA A 689 -22.84 -9.22 8.13
CA ALA A 689 -23.87 -8.28 8.56
C ALA A 689 -23.32 -7.16 9.48
N TYR A 690 -22.48 -7.51 10.47
CA TYR A 690 -21.84 -6.51 11.33
C TYR A 690 -20.86 -5.61 10.56
N LEU A 691 -20.12 -6.14 9.58
CA LEU A 691 -19.22 -5.35 8.74
C LEU A 691 -19.97 -4.31 7.90
N TYR A 692 -21.12 -4.66 7.33
CA TYR A 692 -21.98 -3.71 6.62
C TYR A 692 -22.43 -2.56 7.52
N GLU A 693 -22.93 -2.86 8.72
CA GLU A 693 -23.51 -1.84 9.59
C GLU A 693 -22.43 -0.93 10.21
N ILE A 694 -21.26 -1.49 10.54
CA ILE A 694 -20.07 -0.70 10.90
C ILE A 694 -19.62 0.19 9.71
N ALA A 695 -19.68 -0.30 8.47
CA ALA A 695 -19.35 0.49 7.28
C ALA A 695 -20.34 1.64 7.04
N ASN A 696 -21.63 1.41 7.29
CA ASN A 696 -22.70 2.40 7.20
C ASN A 696 -22.52 3.50 8.26
N ASP A 697 -22.49 3.14 9.55
CA ASP A 697 -22.46 4.08 10.67
C ASP A 697 -21.16 4.89 10.73
N LEU A 698 -20.02 4.25 10.47
CA LEU A 698 -18.72 4.91 10.49
C LEU A 698 -18.31 5.52 9.14
N ASN A 699 -19.13 5.33 8.10
CA ASN A 699 -18.90 5.82 6.73
C ASN A 699 -17.54 5.34 6.15
N ILE A 700 -17.34 4.03 6.13
CA ILE A 700 -16.10 3.38 5.67
C ILE A 700 -16.42 2.50 4.44
N PRO A 701 -16.62 3.09 3.24
CA PRO A 701 -17.24 2.40 2.11
C PRO A 701 -16.46 1.20 1.57
N TYR A 702 -15.12 1.13 1.74
CA TYR A 702 -14.37 -0.06 1.34
C TYR A 702 -14.78 -1.32 2.15
N VAL A 703 -15.23 -1.17 3.40
CA VAL A 703 -15.63 -2.30 4.25
C VAL A 703 -16.92 -2.93 3.72
N ALA A 704 -17.88 -2.11 3.28
CA ALA A 704 -19.06 -2.60 2.56
C ALA A 704 -18.70 -3.30 1.25
N GLN A 705 -17.71 -2.79 0.50
CA GLN A 705 -17.23 -3.46 -0.73
C GLN A 705 -16.52 -4.79 -0.45
N VAL A 706 -15.79 -4.90 0.68
CA VAL A 706 -15.18 -6.17 1.11
C VAL A 706 -16.23 -7.17 1.58
N ALA A 707 -17.29 -6.71 2.27
CA ALA A 707 -18.45 -7.53 2.60
C ALA A 707 -19.15 -8.07 1.33
N GLN A 708 -19.41 -7.21 0.34
CA GLN A 708 -19.96 -7.59 -0.98
C GLN A 708 -19.09 -8.63 -1.71
N MET A 709 -17.77 -8.47 -1.69
CA MET A 709 -16.86 -9.44 -2.31
C MET A 709 -16.79 -10.79 -1.58
N CYS A 710 -17.35 -10.89 -0.38
CA CYS A 710 -17.47 -12.12 0.41
C CYS A 710 -18.92 -12.65 0.48
N GLU A 711 -19.86 -12.09 -0.31
CA GLU A 711 -21.20 -12.65 -0.43
C GLU A 711 -21.15 -13.98 -1.18
N LEU A 712 -21.58 -15.03 -0.49
CA LEU A 712 -21.71 -16.37 -1.07
C LEU A 712 -22.92 -16.38 -2.02
N PRO A 713 -22.82 -17.06 -3.19
CA PRO A 713 -23.91 -17.11 -4.15
C PRO A 713 -25.13 -17.81 -3.52
N GLY A 714 -26.22 -17.06 -3.33
CA GLY A 714 -27.44 -17.56 -2.67
C GLY A 714 -28.34 -16.49 -2.03
N PHE A 715 -27.91 -15.22 -1.92
CA PHE A 715 -28.71 -14.15 -1.30
C PHE A 715 -29.59 -13.34 -2.28
N GLU A 716 -30.10 -13.99 -3.33
CA GLU A 716 -31.17 -13.46 -4.20
C GLU A 716 -32.44 -14.34 -4.09
N ASP A 717 -33.04 -14.40 -2.89
CA ASP A 717 -34.51 -14.55 -2.75
C ASP A 717 -34.97 -14.43 -1.28
N THR A 718 -35.24 -13.19 -0.84
CA THR A 718 -36.29 -12.86 0.16
C THR A 718 -36.47 -11.34 0.24
N LYS A 719 -37.67 -10.87 -0.11
CA LYS A 719 -38.15 -9.49 0.03
C LYS A 719 -39.53 -9.49 0.69
#